data_AF-A0A3D1UEI2-F1
#
_entry.id   AF-A0A3D1UEI2-F1
#
_cell.length_a   1.000
_cell.length_b   1.000
_cell.length_c   1.000
_cell.angle_alpha   90.00
_cell.angle_beta   90.00
_cell.angle_gamma   90.00
#
_symmetry.space_group_name_H-M   'P 1'
#
loop_
_entity.id
_entity.type
_entity.pdbx_description
1 polymer ?
#
loop_
_entity_poly.entity_id
_entity_poly.type
_entity_poly.pdbx_seq_one_letter_code
_entity_poly.pdbx_strand_id
1 'polypeptide(L)'
;MAGGSFTDTANWRADKVPSNDAVAEINLASVEDTGKDVGFAALLGQNMGRYVRQALTLPDSCLTFKSVISNMPNQSLVVNAAAAVVRVTEPDKFTGLWSLYAKQEPSFAFSNDGTARPTLQYLQNGLRTVVNTKSATTKAAVGSLVSGGLFMKKGAGDLQLVKPNGLESTCGLQEGTLTLGRAAAAVPAAPVDGAICHLDASDAATLTVDASGKVTGWTDLTNAERKFEQIADVAAYGAPKRVTVGGKTLVDFGAQAKYHEGTGAKTELSSAQQQTTLGAAAMLRAGAGKNVEKVKELFIVAEVTTDSKTPVTLVGGDWQFGWSLGTDDASESFASGDMVDPGVAAGDWLVNGAARKSYSRPEKGRLLVYSVKGCFPRGFNCLAGYYRGGDTGIYGGLRIGEVLAYNRELTDDERLANHRYLMDKWQTGSARTLWDLGRVALRGTETAVNVPEGETARVQRVFGSDTWAGHAANQYPLNKTGDGELVVEEVYPSTLPIHVKGGSIAFTSTIDRDALADDKPAAGAYLHLDATQADMLVFNDAGGITQWKDCNGGTAAMTLIDGREAPTVANATTADGQTVKVLDFGGEYKSGGAALYLTDGDKAVSPLFYDVFTVYKRLDERGSNAMVFSTRTDAWYFVGSPSCLFWTAHAAPSVQGADYAVNGRFVWGDTGCNADEIAGLSVYSVSFGAEPVPVNALANWVDNGGGCQIAEHICYTRRLTDAERRQTTAYLMKKWGRGEHPDTAVSGIGPIDFATGVTPVVGTDSPRTVASITSADEDATLVKTGAGVLTVGSLANIAAVDVRGGALTVTGEQNLRLDALAVPASQFAEGAAPQVKVNGTLSFAEKGTIDVTPPANLAYGSWKVAEANAIDGASNLKNWTATVHMPAGEKAKGEFKLRVRGNAVYLGYGQRGFVLSIR
;
A
#
# COMPACT_ATOMS: atom_id res chain seq x y z
N MET A 1 11.85 -8.62 -33.44
CA MET A 1 12.89 -7.71 -32.89
C MET A 1 14.24 -8.36 -33.10
N ALA A 2 15.10 -7.79 -33.94
CA ALA A 2 16.45 -8.30 -34.17
C ALA A 2 17.42 -7.45 -33.34
N GLY A 3 17.86 -7.95 -32.18
CA GLY A 3 18.80 -7.25 -31.31
C GLY A 3 20.21 -7.27 -31.89
N GLY A 4 20.78 -6.10 -32.15
CA GLY A 4 22.21 -5.97 -32.47
C GLY A 4 23.05 -6.15 -31.21
N SER A 5 23.96 -7.11 -31.20
CA SER A 5 24.96 -7.26 -30.14
C SER A 5 26.21 -6.44 -30.48
N PHE A 6 26.74 -5.69 -29.52
CA PHE A 6 27.99 -4.93 -29.65
C PHE A 6 28.96 -5.40 -28.56
N THR A 7 30.15 -5.86 -28.96
CA THR A 7 31.12 -6.56 -28.10
C THR A 7 32.36 -5.73 -27.72
N ASP A 8 32.44 -4.46 -28.12
CA ASP A 8 33.64 -3.63 -27.85
C ASP A 8 33.52 -2.83 -26.54
N THR A 9 34.41 -3.12 -25.60
CA THR A 9 34.44 -2.61 -24.23
C THR A 9 35.25 -1.32 -24.06
N ALA A 10 35.89 -0.80 -25.11
CA ALA A 10 36.90 0.24 -24.93
C ALA A 10 36.42 1.69 -25.09
N ASN A 11 35.38 2.00 -25.87
CA ASN A 11 34.79 3.35 -25.99
C ASN A 11 33.51 3.31 -26.84
N TRP A 12 32.33 3.52 -26.23
CA TRP A 12 31.08 3.69 -26.99
C TRP A 12 31.09 5.06 -27.71
N ARG A 13 31.13 5.07 -29.05
CA ARG A 13 30.98 6.29 -29.89
C ARG A 13 29.60 6.33 -30.56
N ALA A 14 29.02 7.53 -30.61
CA ALA A 14 27.63 7.81 -30.97
C ALA A 14 27.24 7.56 -32.44
N ASP A 15 28.19 7.25 -33.32
CA ASP A 15 28.03 7.21 -34.78
C ASP A 15 27.56 5.85 -35.33
N LYS A 16 27.36 4.82 -34.47
CA LYS A 16 27.07 3.44 -34.91
C LYS A 16 25.73 2.85 -34.47
N VAL A 17 24.81 3.63 -33.89
CA VAL A 17 23.50 3.13 -33.43
C VAL A 17 22.43 3.29 -34.52
N PRO A 18 21.69 2.23 -34.92
CA PRO A 18 20.53 2.35 -35.81
C PRO A 18 19.44 3.25 -35.19
N SER A 19 18.96 4.22 -35.94
CA SER A 19 18.11 5.33 -35.48
C SER A 19 16.64 4.99 -35.21
N ASN A 20 16.28 3.71 -35.08
CA ASN A 20 14.89 3.25 -35.24
C ASN A 20 14.37 2.23 -34.21
N ASP A 21 15.19 1.71 -33.30
CA ASP A 21 14.71 0.77 -32.25
C ASP A 21 14.50 1.46 -30.89
N ALA A 22 13.34 1.27 -30.27
CA ALA A 22 12.97 1.87 -28.98
C ALA A 22 13.69 1.25 -27.75
N VAL A 23 14.48 0.20 -27.96
CA VAL A 23 15.23 -0.53 -26.94
C VAL A 23 16.67 -0.66 -27.40
N ALA A 24 17.60 -0.05 -26.68
CA ALA A 24 19.02 -0.39 -26.80
C ALA A 24 19.32 -1.50 -25.79
N GLU A 25 19.43 -2.74 -26.26
CA GLU A 25 19.90 -3.86 -25.44
C GLU A 25 21.42 -3.95 -25.59
N ILE A 26 22.14 -3.74 -24.49
CA ILE A 26 23.60 -3.89 -24.46
C ILE A 26 23.89 -5.25 -23.85
N ASN A 27 24.20 -6.22 -24.70
CA ASN A 27 24.63 -7.55 -24.27
C ASN A 27 26.14 -7.51 -23.99
N LEU A 28 26.51 -7.39 -22.72
CA LEU A 28 27.90 -7.54 -22.26
C LEU A 28 28.22 -9.03 -22.08
N ALA A 29 28.15 -9.81 -23.17
CA ALA A 29 28.36 -11.26 -23.12
C ALA A 29 29.82 -11.68 -22.83
N SER A 30 30.77 -10.74 -22.77
CA SER A 30 32.22 -11.04 -22.71
C SER A 30 33.01 -10.18 -21.72
N VAL A 31 32.37 -9.59 -20.70
CA VAL A 31 33.14 -8.94 -19.63
C VAL A 31 33.59 -10.02 -18.66
N GLU A 32 34.76 -10.60 -18.90
CA GLU A 32 35.47 -11.34 -17.86
C GLU A 32 35.68 -10.43 -16.65
N ASP A 33 35.56 -11.01 -15.46
CA ASP A 33 35.73 -10.40 -14.13
C ASP A 33 37.10 -9.70 -14.02
N THR A 34 37.19 -8.47 -14.53
CA THR A 34 38.47 -7.77 -14.72
C THR A 34 38.66 -6.60 -13.75
N GLY A 35 37.68 -6.31 -12.88
CA GLY A 35 37.72 -5.12 -12.03
C GLY A 35 37.83 -3.79 -12.80
N LYS A 36 37.50 -3.78 -14.10
CA LYS A 36 37.61 -2.62 -14.97
C LYS A 36 36.35 -1.75 -14.92
N ASP A 37 36.57 -0.45 -14.80
CA ASP A 37 35.54 0.60 -14.74
C ASP A 37 34.75 0.68 -16.06
N VAL A 38 33.42 0.56 -16.01
CA VAL A 38 32.55 0.88 -17.16
C VAL A 38 31.91 2.25 -16.91
N GLY A 39 32.37 3.26 -17.67
CA GLY A 39 31.77 4.59 -17.65
C GLY A 39 30.67 4.72 -18.70
N PHE A 40 29.45 5.06 -18.29
CA PHE A 40 28.36 5.44 -19.22
C PHE A 40 28.33 6.96 -19.37
N ALA A 41 28.73 7.47 -20.54
CA ALA A 41 28.51 8.86 -20.94
C ALA A 41 27.33 8.91 -21.93
N ALA A 42 26.31 9.73 -21.64
CA ALA A 42 25.07 9.79 -22.41
C ALA A 42 25.28 10.33 -23.85
N LEU A 43 24.54 9.75 -24.81
CA LEU A 43 24.37 10.23 -26.18
C LEU A 43 23.60 11.56 -26.18
N LEU A 44 24.24 12.65 -26.60
CA LEU A 44 23.60 13.95 -26.81
C LEU A 44 23.31 14.14 -28.31
N GLY A 45 22.11 13.79 -28.76
CA GLY A 45 21.64 13.99 -30.15
C GLY A 45 20.16 14.36 -30.22
N GLN A 46 19.82 15.31 -31.09
CA GLN A 46 18.53 16.04 -31.13
C GLN A 46 17.27 15.23 -31.51
N ASN A 47 17.35 13.92 -31.74
CA ASN A 47 16.23 13.09 -32.22
C ASN A 47 15.79 11.95 -31.26
N MET A 48 16.18 11.99 -29.98
CA MET A 48 16.16 10.82 -29.07
C MET A 48 14.90 10.67 -28.19
N GLY A 49 13.78 11.35 -28.49
CA GLY A 49 12.53 11.25 -27.72
C GLY A 49 11.85 9.86 -27.67
N ARG A 50 12.51 8.78 -28.08
CA ARG A 50 11.94 7.42 -28.19
C ARG A 50 12.62 6.36 -27.33
N TYR A 51 13.76 6.64 -26.69
CA TYR A 51 14.49 5.61 -25.94
C TYR A 51 14.07 5.59 -24.46
N VAL A 52 13.17 4.68 -24.11
CA VAL A 52 12.54 4.58 -22.77
C VAL A 52 13.21 3.51 -21.87
N ARG A 53 14.02 2.61 -22.44
CA ARG A 53 14.61 1.48 -21.69
C ARG A 53 16.03 1.14 -22.15
N GLN A 54 16.96 1.03 -21.20
CA GLN A 54 18.29 0.45 -21.40
C GLN A 54 18.39 -0.85 -20.60
N ALA A 55 18.55 -1.97 -21.29
CA ALA A 55 18.70 -3.28 -20.67
C ALA A 55 20.15 -3.75 -20.77
N LEU A 56 20.71 -4.17 -19.65
CA LEU A 56 22.02 -4.77 -19.51
C LEU A 56 21.84 -6.23 -19.11
N THR A 57 22.21 -7.14 -20.00
CA THR A 57 22.20 -8.57 -19.71
C THR A 57 23.63 -9.02 -19.41
N LEU A 58 23.84 -9.63 -18.25
CA LEU A 58 25.14 -10.05 -17.73
C LEU A 58 25.18 -11.57 -17.53
N PRO A 59 26.24 -12.26 -18.00
CA PRO A 59 26.51 -13.63 -17.62
C PRO A 59 27.15 -13.64 -16.21
N ASP A 60 26.32 -13.78 -15.18
CA ASP A 60 26.67 -14.29 -13.84
C ASP A 60 27.88 -13.68 -13.11
N SER A 61 27.95 -12.35 -12.97
CA SER A 61 29.07 -11.69 -12.29
C SER A 61 28.74 -10.33 -11.64
N CYS A 62 29.61 -9.90 -10.71
CA CYS A 62 29.50 -8.63 -9.97
C CYS A 62 29.89 -7.46 -10.88
N LEU A 63 29.07 -6.41 -10.93
CA LEU A 63 29.32 -5.23 -11.75
C LEU A 63 29.60 -4.01 -10.85
N THR A 64 30.64 -3.24 -11.16
CA THR A 64 30.96 -1.99 -10.46
C THR A 64 30.86 -0.81 -11.42
N PHE A 65 29.96 0.13 -11.11
CA PHE A 65 29.84 1.43 -11.78
C PHE A 65 30.44 2.52 -10.88
N LYS A 66 31.39 3.29 -11.39
CA LYS A 66 31.84 4.52 -10.71
C LYS A 66 30.80 5.63 -10.78
N SER A 67 30.21 5.86 -11.95
CA SER A 67 29.19 6.89 -12.17
C SER A 67 28.26 6.50 -13.32
N VAL A 68 26.96 6.66 -13.13
CA VAL A 68 25.95 6.62 -14.21
C VAL A 68 25.40 8.03 -14.36
N ILE A 69 25.64 8.66 -15.50
CA ILE A 69 25.18 10.03 -15.76
C ILE A 69 24.02 9.97 -16.75
N SER A 70 22.83 10.39 -16.32
CA SER A 70 21.70 10.57 -17.22
C SER A 70 20.88 11.80 -16.84
N ASN A 71 20.59 12.64 -17.84
CA ASN A 71 19.75 13.82 -17.71
C ASN A 71 18.33 13.58 -18.23
N MET A 72 17.97 12.35 -18.61
CA MET A 72 16.62 12.05 -19.12
C MET A 72 15.77 11.39 -18.03
N PRO A 73 14.69 12.05 -17.56
CA PRO A 73 13.69 11.38 -16.73
C PRO A 73 13.09 10.23 -17.54
N ASN A 74 12.98 9.05 -16.93
CA ASN A 74 12.50 7.77 -17.48
C ASN A 74 13.49 6.86 -18.25
N GLN A 75 14.79 7.05 -18.11
CA GLN A 75 15.69 5.91 -18.38
C GLN A 75 15.51 4.85 -17.29
N SER A 76 15.11 3.64 -17.69
CA SER A 76 15.16 2.46 -16.84
C SER A 76 16.47 1.73 -17.09
N LEU A 77 17.29 1.56 -16.06
CA LEU A 77 18.42 0.64 -16.11
C LEU A 77 17.95 -0.72 -15.58
N VAL A 78 17.86 -1.70 -16.48
CA VAL A 78 17.48 -3.08 -16.15
C VAL A 78 18.73 -3.94 -16.18
N VAL A 79 19.10 -4.53 -15.05
CA VAL A 79 20.20 -5.52 -15.00
C VAL A 79 19.60 -6.92 -14.91
N ASN A 80 19.85 -7.76 -15.92
CA ASN A 80 19.44 -9.16 -16.01
C ASN A 80 20.64 -10.09 -15.77
N ALA A 81 20.62 -10.91 -14.72
CA ALA A 81 21.64 -11.95 -14.47
C ALA A 81 21.05 -13.14 -13.68
N ALA A 82 21.73 -14.29 -13.60
CA ALA A 82 21.28 -15.33 -12.65
C ALA A 82 21.48 -14.87 -11.20
N ALA A 83 22.60 -14.19 -10.92
CA ALA A 83 22.88 -13.44 -9.69
C ALA A 83 23.60 -12.12 -10.03
N ALA A 84 23.11 -10.98 -9.54
CA ALA A 84 23.70 -9.66 -9.81
C ALA A 84 24.00 -8.90 -8.51
N VAL A 85 25.24 -8.46 -8.35
CA VAL A 85 25.64 -7.46 -7.35
C VAL A 85 26.08 -6.22 -8.09
N VAL A 86 25.30 -5.14 -7.98
CA VAL A 86 25.60 -3.85 -8.59
C VAL A 86 26.19 -2.93 -7.53
N ARG A 87 27.44 -2.52 -7.71
CA ARG A 87 28.09 -1.50 -6.89
C ARG A 87 28.03 -0.17 -7.61
N VAL A 88 27.43 0.85 -7.01
CA VAL A 88 27.37 2.20 -7.58
C VAL A 88 28.01 3.19 -6.61
N THR A 89 29.04 3.90 -7.05
CA THR A 89 29.74 4.88 -6.20
C THR A 89 29.02 6.24 -6.17
N GLU A 90 28.50 6.70 -7.31
CA GLU A 90 27.76 7.97 -7.47
C GLU A 90 26.39 7.75 -8.15
N PRO A 91 25.41 7.11 -7.49
CA PRO A 91 24.09 6.85 -8.07
C PRO A 91 23.20 8.10 -8.19
N ASP A 92 23.53 9.14 -7.44
CA ASP A 92 22.82 10.43 -7.35
C ASP A 92 22.84 11.22 -8.66
N LYS A 93 23.79 10.92 -9.55
CA LYS A 93 23.86 11.49 -10.91
C LYS A 93 22.88 10.84 -11.89
N PHE A 94 22.23 9.75 -11.49
CA PHE A 94 21.18 9.10 -12.27
C PHE A 94 19.82 9.39 -11.65
N THR A 95 19.02 10.19 -12.35
CA THR A 95 17.67 10.57 -11.95
C THR A 95 16.60 9.62 -12.49
N GLY A 96 16.99 8.55 -13.19
CA GLY A 96 16.08 7.55 -13.75
C GLY A 96 15.71 6.44 -12.78
N LEU A 97 15.05 5.40 -13.31
CA LEU A 97 14.60 4.24 -12.55
C LEU A 97 15.67 3.15 -12.49
N TRP A 98 15.99 2.72 -11.26
CA TRP A 98 16.79 1.55 -10.97
C TRP A 98 15.90 0.30 -10.91
N SER A 99 16.23 -0.73 -11.69
CA SER A 99 15.50 -2.00 -11.69
C SER A 99 16.45 -3.19 -11.84
N LEU A 100 16.32 -4.16 -10.94
CA LEU A 100 17.12 -5.37 -10.94
C LEU A 100 16.22 -6.58 -11.15
N TYR A 101 16.50 -7.35 -12.20
CA TYR A 101 15.78 -8.59 -12.53
C TYR A 101 16.79 -9.74 -12.47
N ALA A 102 16.84 -10.47 -11.36
CA ALA A 102 17.66 -11.68 -11.26
C ALA A 102 16.88 -12.83 -10.64
N LYS A 103 17.24 -14.06 -11.03
CA LYS A 103 16.62 -15.27 -10.47
C LYS A 103 17.06 -15.52 -9.02
N GLN A 104 18.26 -15.05 -8.65
CA GLN A 104 18.83 -15.20 -7.31
C GLN A 104 19.21 -13.83 -6.73
N GLU A 105 18.50 -13.42 -5.67
CA GLU A 105 18.74 -12.27 -4.78
C GLU A 105 19.56 -11.10 -5.39
N PRO A 106 19.00 -10.36 -6.37
CA PRO A 106 19.71 -9.22 -6.91
C PRO A 106 19.96 -8.16 -5.85
N SER A 107 21.16 -7.58 -5.83
CA SER A 107 21.53 -6.57 -4.82
C SER A 107 22.21 -5.32 -5.37
N PHE A 108 21.85 -4.18 -4.80
CA PHE A 108 22.67 -2.96 -4.80
C PHE A 108 23.56 -2.96 -3.57
N ALA A 109 24.87 -2.95 -3.75
CA ALA A 109 25.83 -3.00 -2.65
C ALA A 109 26.61 -1.68 -2.54
N PHE A 110 26.51 -1.05 -1.37
CA PHE A 110 27.18 0.19 -1.03
C PHE A 110 28.37 -0.04 -0.10
N SER A 111 29.47 0.66 -0.39
CA SER A 111 30.66 0.74 0.46
C SER A 111 31.17 2.18 0.42
N ASN A 112 30.98 2.92 1.52
CA ASN A 112 31.52 4.26 1.74
C ASN A 112 31.88 4.41 3.22
N ASP A 113 32.64 5.46 3.54
CA ASP A 113 33.12 5.77 4.89
C ASP A 113 32.06 6.48 5.77
N GLY A 114 30.84 6.69 5.26
CA GLY A 114 29.74 7.36 5.95
C GLY A 114 29.73 8.88 5.82
N THR A 115 30.68 9.49 5.09
CA THR A 115 30.69 10.93 4.80
C THR A 115 29.68 11.32 3.73
N ALA A 116 29.46 10.44 2.75
CA ALA A 116 28.46 10.60 1.70
C ALA A 116 27.26 9.67 1.92
N ARG A 117 26.07 10.10 1.49
CA ARG A 117 24.86 9.29 1.44
C ARG A 117 24.40 9.15 -0.03
N PRO A 118 24.99 8.22 -0.80
CA PRO A 118 24.59 7.97 -2.18
C PRO A 118 23.11 7.56 -2.26
N THR A 119 22.37 8.13 -3.22
CA THR A 119 20.92 7.96 -3.33
C THR A 119 20.52 7.28 -4.63
N LEU A 120 19.78 6.18 -4.54
CA LEU A 120 19.02 5.62 -5.66
C LEU A 120 17.71 6.41 -5.78
N GLN A 121 17.63 7.36 -6.71
CA GLN A 121 16.49 8.30 -6.78
C GLN A 121 15.13 7.59 -6.90
N TYR A 122 15.01 6.63 -7.82
CA TYR A 122 13.82 5.80 -7.98
C TYR A 122 14.23 4.33 -8.03
N LEU A 123 13.74 3.51 -7.10
CA LEU A 123 14.04 2.09 -7.03
C LEU A 123 12.76 1.27 -7.26
N GLN A 124 12.73 0.42 -8.29
CA GLN A 124 11.64 -0.54 -8.45
C GLN A 124 11.67 -1.58 -7.33
N ASN A 125 10.57 -1.67 -6.59
CA ASN A 125 10.31 -2.66 -5.57
C ASN A 125 9.48 -3.83 -6.13
N GLY A 126 9.57 -4.99 -5.46
CA GLY A 126 8.73 -6.17 -5.66
C GLY A 126 9.33 -7.29 -6.52
N LEU A 127 10.62 -7.21 -6.81
CA LEU A 127 11.40 -8.29 -7.43
C LEU A 127 12.41 -8.90 -6.45
N ARG A 128 12.13 -8.81 -5.13
CA ARG A 128 13.03 -9.22 -4.04
C ARG A 128 14.38 -8.47 -4.08
N THR A 129 14.32 -7.17 -4.34
CA THR A 129 15.51 -6.32 -4.47
C THR A 129 16.21 -6.15 -3.13
N VAL A 130 17.52 -6.40 -3.10
CA VAL A 130 18.35 -6.22 -1.91
C VAL A 130 19.12 -4.90 -1.98
N VAL A 131 19.12 -4.14 -0.89
CA VAL A 131 20.04 -3.01 -0.69
C VAL A 131 20.95 -3.36 0.49
N ASN A 132 22.24 -3.49 0.19
CA ASN A 132 23.26 -3.93 1.13
C ASN A 132 24.22 -2.79 1.49
N THR A 133 24.20 -2.36 2.75
CA THR A 133 25.12 -1.36 3.32
C THR A 133 26.24 -2.06 4.10
N LYS A 134 27.35 -2.34 3.43
CA LYS A 134 28.34 -3.37 3.84
C LYS A 134 28.96 -3.25 5.23
N SER A 135 29.04 -2.06 5.80
CA SER A 135 29.71 -1.80 7.08
C SER A 135 28.88 -0.85 7.92
N ALA A 136 29.10 -0.81 9.24
CA ALA A 136 28.35 0.04 10.17
C ALA A 136 28.47 1.54 9.85
N THR A 137 29.55 1.98 9.19
CA THR A 137 29.71 3.37 8.76
C THR A 137 29.06 3.65 7.40
N THR A 138 28.77 2.63 6.59
CA THR A 138 28.19 2.79 5.27
C THR A 138 26.81 3.44 5.36
N LYS A 139 26.59 4.52 4.62
CA LYS A 139 25.27 5.14 4.44
C LYS A 139 24.78 4.97 3.01
N ALA A 140 23.48 4.79 2.83
CA ALA A 140 22.82 4.83 1.53
C ALA A 140 21.43 5.46 1.68
N ALA A 141 20.86 5.85 0.55
CA ALA A 141 19.49 6.31 0.47
C ALA A 141 18.76 5.71 -0.73
N VAL A 142 17.46 5.53 -0.57
CA VAL A 142 16.51 5.35 -1.66
C VAL A 142 15.56 6.54 -1.63
N GLY A 143 15.48 7.25 -2.76
CA GLY A 143 14.60 8.39 -2.92
C GLY A 143 13.14 7.95 -2.81
N SER A 144 12.62 7.30 -3.84
CA SER A 144 11.28 6.71 -3.88
C SER A 144 11.35 5.22 -4.22
N LEU A 145 10.58 4.42 -3.48
CA LEU A 145 10.21 3.07 -3.92
C LEU A 145 9.08 3.19 -4.95
N VAL A 146 9.23 2.51 -6.08
CA VAL A 146 8.26 2.40 -7.16
C VAL A 146 7.68 1.00 -7.14
N SER A 147 6.37 0.84 -7.26
CA SER A 147 5.67 -0.44 -7.09
C SER A 147 5.66 -0.97 -5.64
N GLY A 148 4.93 -2.07 -5.41
CA GLY A 148 4.83 -2.73 -4.11
C GLY A 148 5.64 -4.02 -4.03
N GLY A 149 5.53 -4.75 -2.92
CA GLY A 149 6.21 -6.04 -2.68
C GLY A 149 7.44 -5.94 -1.79
N LEU A 150 8.27 -6.97 -1.80
CA LEU A 150 9.40 -7.13 -0.88
C LEU A 150 10.70 -6.52 -1.41
N PHE A 151 11.29 -5.61 -0.62
CA PHE A 151 12.70 -5.25 -0.69
C PHE A 151 13.41 -5.66 0.61
N MET A 152 14.71 -5.92 0.53
CA MET A 152 15.53 -6.38 1.65
C MET A 152 16.59 -5.35 2.00
N LYS A 153 16.69 -4.98 3.27
CA LYS A 153 17.84 -4.23 3.82
C LYS A 153 18.81 -5.21 4.49
N LYS A 154 20.04 -5.28 3.97
CA LYS A 154 21.16 -6.09 4.51
C LYS A 154 22.38 -5.21 4.86
N GLY A 155 23.33 -5.78 5.59
CA GLY A 155 24.57 -5.13 6.01
C GLY A 155 24.39 -4.15 7.18
N ALA A 156 25.43 -4.02 8.00
CA ALA A 156 25.39 -3.28 9.27
C ALA A 156 25.13 -1.77 9.18
N GLY A 157 25.27 -1.16 7.99
CA GLY A 157 25.11 0.29 7.81
C GLY A 157 23.67 0.82 7.82
N ASP A 158 23.53 2.10 7.50
CA ASP A 158 22.27 2.85 7.51
C ASP A 158 21.70 3.02 6.09
N LEU A 159 20.45 2.63 5.90
CA LEU A 159 19.67 2.91 4.69
C LEU A 159 18.54 3.87 5.02
N GLN A 160 18.56 5.06 4.43
CA GLN A 160 17.46 6.02 4.53
C GLN A 160 16.46 5.85 3.38
N LEU A 161 15.17 5.77 3.69
CA LEU A 161 14.13 6.03 2.70
C LEU A 161 13.78 7.53 2.78
N VAL A 162 14.05 8.28 1.72
CA VAL A 162 13.92 9.76 1.74
C VAL A 162 12.48 10.20 1.53
N LYS A 163 11.76 9.53 0.60
CA LYS A 163 10.34 9.76 0.33
C LYS A 163 9.57 8.44 0.45
N PRO A 164 9.54 7.84 1.64
CA PRO A 164 8.87 6.57 1.83
C PRO A 164 7.36 6.80 1.63
N ASN A 165 6.78 6.41 0.50
CA ASN A 165 5.32 6.49 0.25
C ASN A 165 4.76 5.09 -0.04
N GLY A 166 5.32 4.09 0.64
CA GLY A 166 5.19 2.68 0.28
C GLY A 166 4.09 1.96 1.03
N LEU A 167 2.84 2.44 0.97
CA LEU A 167 1.65 1.73 1.49
C LEU A 167 1.66 0.23 1.15
N GLU A 168 2.20 -0.08 -0.03
CA GLU A 168 2.19 -1.41 -0.64
C GLU A 168 3.57 -2.10 -0.60
N SER A 169 4.55 -1.53 0.11
CA SER A 169 5.93 -2.02 0.19
C SER A 169 6.22 -2.70 1.53
N THR A 170 6.93 -3.83 1.44
CA THR A 170 7.45 -4.59 2.57
C THR A 170 8.98 -4.46 2.59
N CYS A 171 9.54 -4.10 3.75
CA CYS A 171 10.98 -4.17 4.02
C CYS A 171 11.29 -5.40 4.88
N GLY A 172 12.07 -6.34 4.36
CA GLY A 172 12.77 -7.31 5.18
C GLY A 172 14.06 -6.70 5.73
N LEU A 173 14.04 -6.33 7.00
CA LEU A 173 15.17 -5.71 7.69
C LEU A 173 16.02 -6.82 8.34
N GLN A 174 17.12 -7.19 7.70
CA GLN A 174 17.96 -8.30 8.16
C GLN A 174 19.13 -7.83 9.04
N GLU A 175 19.73 -6.70 8.71
CA GLU A 175 20.88 -6.14 9.43
C GLU A 175 20.89 -4.60 9.34
N GLY A 176 21.50 -3.97 10.35
CA GLY A 176 21.75 -2.53 10.37
C GLY A 176 20.50 -1.69 10.57
N THR A 177 20.58 -0.44 10.13
CA THR A 177 19.55 0.56 10.40
C THR A 177 18.74 0.88 9.14
N LEU A 178 17.42 0.94 9.30
CA LEU A 178 16.49 1.56 8.36
C LEU A 178 16.07 2.91 8.92
N THR A 179 16.52 4.00 8.30
CA THR A 179 16.08 5.35 8.66
C THR A 179 14.82 5.71 7.88
N LEU A 180 13.76 6.01 8.61
CA LEU A 180 12.46 6.44 8.13
C LEU A 180 12.07 7.75 8.81
N GLY A 181 11.14 8.47 8.22
CA GLY A 181 10.56 9.63 8.84
C GLY A 181 10.35 10.75 7.83
N ARG A 182 9.49 11.65 8.24
CA ARG A 182 9.30 12.94 7.58
C ARG A 182 8.89 13.95 8.64
N ALA A 183 9.15 15.22 8.37
CA ALA A 183 8.56 16.28 9.16
C ALA A 183 7.04 16.10 9.19
N ALA A 184 6.44 16.18 10.38
CA ALA A 184 5.01 16.10 10.58
C ALA A 184 4.33 17.36 9.98
N ALA A 185 4.21 17.42 8.66
CA ALA A 185 3.44 18.46 8.00
C ALA A 185 1.95 18.09 8.09
N ALA A 186 1.15 19.00 8.64
CA ALA A 186 -0.31 18.90 8.62
C ALA A 186 -0.81 18.59 7.21
N VAL A 187 -1.84 17.75 7.11
CA VAL A 187 -2.58 17.59 5.85
C VAL A 187 -3.12 18.97 5.47
N PRO A 188 -2.75 19.52 4.31
CA PRO A 188 -3.25 20.82 3.90
C PRO A 188 -4.77 20.80 3.80
N ALA A 189 -5.44 21.83 4.31
CA ALA A 189 -6.90 21.96 4.19
C ALA A 189 -7.35 22.37 2.77
N ALA A 190 -6.41 22.74 1.91
CA ALA A 190 -6.61 23.24 0.55
C ALA A 190 -5.45 22.76 -0.35
N PRO A 191 -5.64 22.71 -1.67
CA PRO A 191 -4.56 22.42 -2.60
C PRO A 191 -3.51 23.55 -2.57
N VAL A 192 -2.31 23.25 -3.07
CA VAL A 192 -1.23 24.23 -3.19
C VAL A 192 -1.67 25.40 -4.06
N ASP A 193 -1.35 26.62 -3.60
CA ASP A 193 -1.71 27.86 -4.28
C ASP A 193 -1.14 27.98 -5.70
N GLY A 194 -1.89 28.70 -6.55
CA GLY A 194 -1.48 29.02 -7.92
C GLY A 194 -1.86 27.99 -8.98
N ALA A 195 -2.88 27.16 -8.69
CA ALA A 195 -3.52 26.35 -9.73
C ALA A 195 -4.10 27.28 -10.82
N ILE A 196 -3.84 26.97 -12.08
CA ILE A 196 -4.38 27.70 -13.24
C ILE A 196 -5.69 27.09 -13.76
N CYS A 197 -6.08 25.94 -13.22
CA CYS A 197 -7.36 25.26 -13.42
C CYS A 197 -7.64 24.39 -12.20
N HIS A 198 -8.87 24.47 -11.69
CA HIS A 198 -9.36 23.67 -10.57
C HIS A 198 -10.80 23.25 -10.83
N LEU A 199 -11.02 21.96 -11.07
CA LEU A 199 -12.34 21.37 -11.23
C LEU A 199 -12.62 20.44 -10.04
N ASP A 200 -13.76 20.60 -9.38
CA ASP A 200 -14.11 19.80 -8.19
C ASP A 200 -15.57 19.33 -8.26
N ALA A 201 -15.78 18.02 -8.40
CA ALA A 201 -17.10 17.43 -8.52
C ALA A 201 -17.84 17.35 -7.18
N SER A 202 -17.11 17.49 -6.05
CA SER A 202 -17.71 17.56 -4.73
C SER A 202 -18.39 18.91 -4.48
N ASP A 203 -17.95 19.96 -5.17
CA ASP A 203 -18.68 21.22 -5.25
C ASP A 203 -19.76 21.15 -6.35
N ALA A 204 -20.95 20.71 -5.95
CA ALA A 204 -22.10 20.57 -6.84
C ALA A 204 -22.51 21.89 -7.53
N ALA A 205 -22.10 23.06 -7.00
CA ALA A 205 -22.40 24.35 -7.64
C ALA A 205 -21.59 24.58 -8.93
N THR A 206 -20.48 23.86 -9.11
CA THR A 206 -19.66 23.93 -10.32
C THR A 206 -20.21 23.10 -11.48
N LEU A 207 -21.11 22.15 -11.18
CA LEU A 207 -21.69 21.23 -12.16
C LEU A 207 -23.02 21.78 -12.69
N THR A 208 -23.13 21.89 -14.02
CA THR A 208 -24.40 22.13 -14.70
C THR A 208 -25.00 20.77 -15.04
N VAL A 209 -26.21 20.51 -14.52
CA VAL A 209 -26.90 19.22 -14.67
C VAL A 209 -28.25 19.44 -15.35
N ASP A 210 -28.58 18.62 -16.34
CA ASP A 210 -29.88 18.66 -17.02
C ASP A 210 -30.99 17.93 -16.25
N ALA A 211 -32.21 17.98 -16.77
CA ALA A 211 -33.39 17.36 -16.15
C ALA A 211 -33.30 15.82 -16.02
N SER A 212 -32.38 15.17 -16.74
CA SER A 212 -32.14 13.72 -16.69
C SER A 212 -30.98 13.32 -15.77
N GLY A 213 -30.39 14.29 -15.05
CA GLY A 213 -29.26 14.06 -14.15
C GLY A 213 -27.91 13.99 -14.86
N LYS A 214 -27.84 14.46 -16.12
CA LYS A 214 -26.62 14.47 -16.92
C LYS A 214 -25.84 15.76 -16.73
N VAL A 215 -24.53 15.66 -16.57
CA VAL A 215 -23.63 16.80 -16.42
C VAL A 215 -23.33 17.36 -17.82
N THR A 216 -23.86 18.54 -18.13
CA THR A 216 -23.65 19.23 -19.42
C THR A 216 -22.54 20.27 -19.36
N GLY A 217 -22.11 20.65 -18.16
CA GLY A 217 -21.03 21.61 -17.95
C GLY A 217 -20.34 21.44 -16.59
N TRP A 218 -19.05 21.77 -16.54
CA TRP A 218 -18.24 21.81 -15.32
C TRP A 218 -17.39 23.07 -15.31
N THR A 219 -17.66 23.95 -14.34
CA THR A 219 -17.03 25.27 -14.23
C THR A 219 -15.73 25.20 -13.44
N ASP A 220 -14.68 25.86 -13.93
CA ASP A 220 -13.39 26.01 -13.26
C ASP A 220 -13.48 27.01 -12.10
N LEU A 221 -13.06 26.59 -10.90
CA LEU A 221 -13.05 27.39 -9.69
C LEU A 221 -12.04 28.54 -9.75
N THR A 222 -10.98 28.42 -10.57
CA THR A 222 -9.96 29.46 -10.74
C THR A 222 -10.36 30.52 -11.77
N ASN A 223 -11.32 30.20 -12.64
CA ASN A 223 -11.81 31.08 -13.69
C ASN A 223 -13.23 30.71 -14.11
N ALA A 224 -14.22 31.46 -13.60
CA ALA A 224 -15.64 31.19 -13.87
C ALA A 224 -16.05 31.29 -15.36
N GLU A 225 -15.23 31.94 -16.22
CA GLU A 225 -15.45 31.96 -17.67
C GLU A 225 -14.96 30.68 -18.36
N ARG A 226 -14.13 29.87 -17.70
CA ARG A 226 -13.67 28.60 -18.22
C ARG A 226 -14.63 27.50 -17.78
N LYS A 227 -15.29 26.90 -18.78
CA LYS A 227 -16.22 25.78 -18.59
C LYS A 227 -15.87 24.64 -19.52
N PHE A 228 -15.90 23.43 -18.98
CA PHE A 228 -15.85 22.19 -19.75
C PHE A 228 -17.28 21.76 -20.01
N GLU A 229 -17.71 21.81 -21.27
CA GLU A 229 -19.10 21.64 -21.65
C GLU A 229 -19.25 20.61 -22.77
N GLN A 230 -20.48 20.14 -22.94
CA GLN A 230 -20.86 19.38 -24.12
C GLN A 230 -20.90 20.34 -25.31
N ILE A 231 -20.09 20.10 -26.35
CA ILE A 231 -20.08 20.94 -27.56
C ILE A 231 -20.82 20.25 -28.72
N ALA A 232 -21.32 21.04 -29.68
CA ALA A 232 -22.19 20.56 -30.76
C ALA A 232 -21.50 19.57 -31.73
N ASP A 233 -20.19 19.73 -31.97
CA ASP A 233 -19.39 18.85 -32.84
C ASP A 233 -19.21 17.42 -32.26
N VAL A 234 -19.59 17.23 -30.99
CA VAL A 234 -19.57 15.96 -30.25
C VAL A 234 -21.01 15.56 -29.81
N ALA A 235 -22.04 15.91 -30.58
CA ALA A 235 -23.43 15.50 -30.30
C ALA A 235 -23.69 13.99 -30.42
N ALA A 236 -22.80 13.24 -31.09
CA ALA A 236 -22.84 11.77 -31.14
C ALA A 236 -22.47 11.11 -29.79
N TYR A 237 -21.93 11.89 -28.85
CA TYR A 237 -21.42 11.41 -27.57
C TYR A 237 -22.36 11.89 -26.46
N GLY A 238 -22.76 10.99 -25.57
CA GLY A 238 -23.70 11.32 -24.51
C GLY A 238 -23.09 12.33 -23.53
N ALA A 239 -23.92 12.96 -22.71
CA ALA A 239 -23.43 13.71 -21.56
C ALA A 239 -23.03 12.74 -20.42
N PRO A 240 -22.00 13.06 -19.61
CA PRO A 240 -21.66 12.30 -18.42
C PRO A 240 -22.78 12.35 -17.38
N LYS A 241 -22.75 11.47 -16.38
CA LYS A 241 -23.70 11.45 -15.25
C LYS A 241 -23.02 11.87 -13.97
N ARG A 242 -23.76 12.49 -13.06
CA ARG A 242 -23.30 12.65 -11.67
C ARG A 242 -23.58 11.36 -10.91
N VAL A 243 -22.57 10.80 -10.24
CA VAL A 243 -22.70 9.58 -9.43
C VAL A 243 -22.12 9.80 -8.04
N THR A 244 -22.57 9.00 -7.07
CA THR A 244 -22.00 8.98 -5.72
C THR A 244 -21.34 7.64 -5.48
N VAL A 245 -20.03 7.64 -5.23
CA VAL A 245 -19.23 6.45 -4.93
C VAL A 245 -18.53 6.67 -3.59
N GLY A 246 -18.73 5.76 -2.63
CA GLY A 246 -18.14 5.89 -1.28
C GLY A 246 -18.55 7.19 -0.54
N GLY A 247 -19.76 7.71 -0.80
CA GLY A 247 -20.22 8.99 -0.26
C GLY A 247 -19.60 10.23 -0.91
N LYS A 248 -18.81 10.07 -1.98
CA LYS A 248 -18.19 11.16 -2.75
C LYS A 248 -18.85 11.33 -4.11
N THR A 249 -19.06 12.56 -4.53
CA THR A 249 -19.67 12.89 -5.82
C THR A 249 -18.61 12.87 -6.92
N LEU A 250 -18.81 12.06 -7.96
CA LEU A 250 -17.95 11.96 -9.15
C LEU A 250 -18.74 12.25 -10.42
N VAL A 251 -18.04 12.62 -11.49
CA VAL A 251 -18.59 12.72 -12.86
C VAL A 251 -18.23 11.45 -13.63
N ASP A 252 -19.24 10.64 -13.96
CA ASP A 252 -19.12 9.37 -14.69
C ASP A 252 -19.28 9.58 -16.19
N PHE A 253 -18.22 9.27 -16.94
CA PHE A 253 -18.15 9.44 -18.38
C PHE A 253 -18.60 8.19 -19.16
N GLY A 254 -19.26 7.23 -18.49
CA GLY A 254 -19.88 6.07 -19.14
C GLY A 254 -18.89 4.98 -19.55
N ALA A 255 -19.37 4.02 -20.33
CA ALA A 255 -18.52 2.96 -20.91
C ALA A 255 -17.49 3.53 -21.90
N GLN A 256 -16.49 2.74 -22.30
CA GLN A 256 -15.48 3.17 -23.25
C GLN A 256 -15.91 2.87 -24.69
N ALA A 257 -15.70 3.82 -25.60
CA ALA A 257 -15.92 3.63 -27.01
C ALA A 257 -14.90 4.37 -27.89
N LYS A 258 -14.79 3.91 -29.14
CA LYS A 258 -14.00 4.52 -30.21
C LYS A 258 -14.91 4.98 -31.34
N TYR A 259 -14.66 6.17 -31.87
CA TYR A 259 -15.40 6.77 -32.98
C TYR A 259 -14.53 6.96 -34.20
N HIS A 260 -15.10 6.69 -35.37
CA HIS A 260 -14.48 6.83 -36.67
C HIS A 260 -15.12 7.98 -37.45
N GLU A 261 -14.43 9.13 -37.49
CA GLU A 261 -14.83 10.30 -38.28
C GLU A 261 -14.75 9.92 -39.77
N GLY A 262 -15.84 10.13 -40.53
CA GLY A 262 -15.97 9.72 -41.93
C GLY A 262 -16.93 8.54 -42.19
N THR A 263 -17.08 7.61 -41.24
CA THR A 263 -18.11 6.54 -41.32
C THR A 263 -19.27 6.78 -40.36
N GLY A 264 -19.08 7.62 -39.34
CA GLY A 264 -20.04 7.79 -38.25
C GLY A 264 -20.16 6.55 -37.36
N ALA A 265 -19.30 5.54 -37.54
CA ALA A 265 -19.35 4.29 -36.82
C ALA A 265 -18.74 4.41 -35.43
N LYS A 266 -19.41 3.77 -34.46
CA LYS A 266 -18.97 3.63 -33.08
C LYS A 266 -18.59 2.18 -32.80
N THR A 267 -17.37 1.96 -32.34
CA THR A 267 -16.89 0.67 -31.85
C THR A 267 -16.93 0.71 -30.33
N GLU A 268 -17.81 -0.07 -29.73
CA GLU A 268 -17.84 -0.23 -28.27
C GLU A 268 -16.65 -1.09 -27.84
N LEU A 269 -15.86 -0.59 -26.88
CA LEU A 269 -14.67 -1.28 -26.40
C LEU A 269 -14.94 -2.02 -25.08
N SER A 270 -15.84 -1.47 -24.28
CA SER A 270 -16.34 -2.11 -23.06
C SER A 270 -17.26 -3.29 -23.36
N SER A 271 -17.31 -4.29 -22.47
CA SER A 271 -18.26 -5.39 -22.57
C SER A 271 -19.73 -4.92 -22.54
N ALA A 272 -20.64 -5.77 -23.04
CA ALA A 272 -22.08 -5.50 -22.99
C ALA A 272 -22.60 -5.30 -21.55
N GLN A 273 -22.04 -6.05 -20.59
CA GLN A 273 -22.37 -5.91 -19.17
C GLN A 273 -22.01 -4.50 -18.68
N GLN A 274 -20.80 -4.05 -18.99
CA GLN A 274 -20.33 -2.74 -18.57
C GLN A 274 -21.06 -1.58 -19.25
N GLN A 275 -21.42 -1.72 -20.53
CA GLN A 275 -22.27 -0.75 -21.23
C GLN A 275 -23.63 -0.61 -20.57
N THR A 276 -24.22 -1.72 -20.10
CA THR A 276 -25.49 -1.71 -19.35
C THR A 276 -25.34 -0.99 -18.01
N THR A 277 -24.23 -1.22 -17.31
CA THR A 277 -23.96 -0.61 -15.99
C THR A 277 -23.64 0.88 -16.07
N LEU A 278 -22.73 1.30 -16.98
CA LEU A 278 -22.21 2.67 -17.04
C LEU A 278 -23.02 3.56 -18.00
N GLY A 279 -23.67 2.96 -19.00
CA GLY A 279 -24.32 3.66 -20.10
C GLY A 279 -23.33 4.15 -21.17
N ALA A 280 -23.84 4.96 -22.10
CA ALA A 280 -23.06 5.44 -23.24
C ALA A 280 -21.86 6.30 -22.83
N ALA A 281 -20.75 6.08 -23.53
CA ALA A 281 -19.53 6.86 -23.45
C ALA A 281 -19.76 8.37 -23.67
N ALA A 282 -19.05 9.19 -22.90
CA ALA A 282 -19.22 10.63 -22.80
C ALA A 282 -17.87 11.36 -22.69
N MET A 283 -17.87 12.67 -22.98
CA MET A 283 -16.72 13.57 -22.77
C MET A 283 -17.19 15.00 -22.50
N LEU A 284 -16.32 15.84 -21.93
CA LEU A 284 -16.53 17.30 -21.84
C LEU A 284 -15.31 18.02 -22.42
N ARG A 285 -15.51 19.17 -23.06
CA ARG A 285 -14.43 19.96 -23.67
C ARG A 285 -14.50 21.42 -23.23
N ALA A 286 -13.34 22.05 -23.03
CA ALA A 286 -13.26 23.48 -22.86
C ALA A 286 -13.78 24.20 -24.12
N GLY A 287 -14.55 25.27 -23.92
CA GLY A 287 -15.01 26.13 -25.01
C GLY A 287 -13.85 26.71 -25.84
N ALA A 288 -14.15 27.12 -27.08
CA ALA A 288 -13.14 27.67 -28.00
C ALA A 288 -12.36 28.85 -27.35
N GLY A 289 -11.02 28.79 -27.39
CA GLY A 289 -10.14 29.81 -26.80
C GLY A 289 -10.09 29.79 -25.26
N LYS A 290 -10.72 28.83 -24.59
CA LYS A 290 -10.73 28.70 -23.12
C LYS A 290 -9.88 27.53 -22.61
N ASN A 291 -9.00 26.99 -23.45
CA ASN A 291 -8.05 25.94 -23.07
C ASN A 291 -7.22 26.34 -21.84
N VAL A 292 -6.79 25.36 -21.05
CA VAL A 292 -5.83 25.56 -19.96
C VAL A 292 -4.43 25.45 -20.57
N GLU A 293 -3.75 26.57 -20.80
CA GLU A 293 -2.46 26.55 -21.51
C GLU A 293 -1.26 26.42 -20.58
N LYS A 294 -0.15 25.91 -21.14
CA LYS A 294 1.18 25.84 -20.49
C LYS A 294 1.18 25.05 -19.17
N VAL A 295 0.36 24.01 -19.06
CA VAL A 295 0.36 23.08 -17.92
C VAL A 295 1.71 22.35 -17.86
N LYS A 296 2.37 22.41 -16.71
CA LYS A 296 3.58 21.66 -16.37
C LYS A 296 3.30 20.52 -15.41
N GLU A 297 2.34 20.72 -14.51
CA GLU A 297 1.94 19.74 -13.48
C GLU A 297 0.43 19.58 -13.54
N LEU A 298 -0.02 18.33 -13.57
CA LEU A 298 -1.44 17.97 -13.60
C LEU A 298 -1.70 16.93 -12.50
N PHE A 299 -2.72 17.15 -11.69
CA PHE A 299 -3.22 16.22 -10.69
C PHE A 299 -4.66 15.89 -11.02
N ILE A 300 -5.03 14.62 -10.91
CA ILE A 300 -6.39 14.19 -11.18
C ILE A 300 -6.82 13.06 -10.28
N VAL A 301 -7.97 13.21 -9.64
CA VAL A 301 -8.66 12.14 -8.90
C VAL A 301 -9.58 11.43 -9.88
N ALA A 302 -9.36 10.13 -10.14
CA ALA A 302 -10.30 9.34 -10.92
C ALA A 302 -10.28 7.85 -10.64
N GLU A 303 -11.35 7.21 -11.08
CA GLU A 303 -11.54 5.78 -11.18
C GLU A 303 -11.54 5.37 -12.65
N VAL A 304 -10.72 4.37 -13.00
CA VAL A 304 -10.77 3.74 -14.32
C VAL A 304 -11.87 2.70 -14.29
N THR A 305 -12.98 2.96 -14.97
CA THR A 305 -14.17 2.12 -14.90
C THR A 305 -14.23 1.09 -16.01
N THR A 306 -13.41 1.19 -17.06
CA THR A 306 -13.45 0.27 -18.21
C THR A 306 -12.93 -1.14 -17.91
N ASP A 307 -13.59 -2.16 -18.46
CA ASP A 307 -13.13 -3.56 -18.49
C ASP A 307 -12.28 -3.85 -19.73
N SER A 308 -12.28 -2.95 -20.70
CA SER A 308 -11.53 -3.08 -21.94
C SER A 308 -10.04 -3.36 -21.70
N LYS A 309 -9.44 -4.17 -22.57
CA LYS A 309 -7.98 -4.42 -22.62
C LYS A 309 -7.20 -3.20 -23.10
N THR A 310 -7.90 -2.14 -23.47
CA THR A 310 -7.31 -0.88 -23.92
C THR A 310 -6.63 -0.15 -22.75
N PRO A 311 -5.40 0.38 -22.94
CA PRO A 311 -4.70 1.14 -21.90
C PRO A 311 -5.44 2.41 -21.47
N VAL A 312 -5.26 2.82 -20.22
CA VAL A 312 -5.57 4.19 -19.81
C VAL A 312 -4.40 5.06 -20.22
N THR A 313 -4.62 5.97 -21.17
CA THR A 313 -3.59 6.91 -21.57
C THR A 313 -3.77 8.20 -20.79
N LEU A 314 -2.91 8.38 -19.80
CA LEU A 314 -2.78 9.68 -19.16
C LEU A 314 -1.91 10.54 -20.09
N VAL A 315 -2.62 11.34 -20.90
CA VAL A 315 -2.14 12.47 -21.71
C VAL A 315 -1.51 12.14 -23.08
N GLY A 316 -2.16 12.66 -24.13
CA GLY A 316 -1.94 12.36 -25.55
C GLY A 316 -0.90 13.18 -26.33
N GLY A 317 -0.84 12.91 -27.64
CA GLY A 317 0.15 13.38 -28.62
C GLY A 317 0.11 14.88 -29.00
N ASP A 318 0.84 15.22 -30.07
CA ASP A 318 1.58 16.46 -30.38
C ASP A 318 1.11 17.85 -29.86
N TRP A 319 -0.10 18.08 -29.38
CA TRP A 319 -0.58 19.44 -29.06
C TRP A 319 -1.43 19.65 -27.79
N GLN A 320 -1.98 18.61 -27.12
CA GLN A 320 -2.88 18.82 -25.96
C GLN A 320 -2.85 17.71 -24.89
N PHE A 321 -2.94 18.09 -23.61
CA PHE A 321 -3.35 17.22 -22.53
C PHE A 321 -4.85 16.85 -22.69
N GLY A 322 -5.11 15.60 -23.03
CA GLY A 322 -6.42 14.96 -22.93
C GLY A 322 -6.32 13.71 -22.08
N TRP A 323 -7.29 13.47 -21.19
CA TRP A 323 -7.40 12.18 -20.52
C TRP A 323 -8.25 11.26 -21.39
N SER A 324 -7.64 10.25 -22.00
CA SER A 324 -8.38 9.27 -22.80
C SER A 324 -7.91 7.84 -22.51
N LEU A 325 -8.72 6.88 -22.91
CA LEU A 325 -8.28 5.50 -23.00
C LEU A 325 -7.69 5.29 -24.42
N GLY A 326 -6.78 4.33 -24.61
CA GLY A 326 -6.06 4.10 -25.88
C GLY A 326 -6.86 3.38 -26.96
N THR A 327 -6.20 2.65 -27.87
CA THR A 327 -6.81 1.78 -28.89
C THR A 327 -6.63 0.30 -28.60
N ASP A 328 -7.42 -0.56 -29.24
CA ASP A 328 -7.51 -2.02 -29.02
C ASP A 328 -6.20 -2.80 -29.21
N ASP A 329 -5.24 -2.22 -29.95
CA ASP A 329 -3.94 -2.85 -30.25
C ASP A 329 -2.80 -2.39 -29.33
N ALA A 330 -3.08 -1.52 -28.35
CA ALA A 330 -2.06 -0.95 -27.49
C ALA A 330 -1.84 -1.76 -26.20
N SER A 331 -0.58 -1.89 -25.75
CA SER A 331 -0.24 -2.52 -24.46
C SER A 331 -0.96 -1.83 -23.29
N GLU A 332 -1.53 -2.60 -22.35
CA GLU A 332 -2.26 -2.18 -21.13
C GLU A 332 -1.42 -1.30 -20.15
N SER A 333 -0.95 -0.13 -20.58
CA SER A 333 0.04 0.72 -19.94
C SER A 333 -0.46 2.17 -19.78
N PHE A 334 0.00 2.95 -18.80
CA PHE A 334 -0.36 4.37 -18.64
C PHE A 334 0.01 5.24 -19.86
N ALA A 335 0.94 4.75 -20.68
CA ALA A 335 1.41 5.31 -21.93
C ALA A 335 1.71 4.16 -22.90
N SER A 336 1.02 4.17 -24.04
CA SER A 336 1.32 3.30 -25.17
C SER A 336 1.98 4.11 -26.28
N GLY A 337 2.97 3.51 -26.96
CA GLY A 337 3.98 4.20 -27.76
C GLY A 337 3.49 5.03 -28.96
N ASP A 338 2.23 4.87 -29.38
CA ASP A 338 1.70 5.56 -30.56
C ASP A 338 0.83 6.78 -30.23
N MET A 339 0.41 6.96 -28.96
CA MET A 339 -0.59 7.98 -28.59
C MET A 339 -0.13 8.95 -27.50
N VAL A 340 0.98 8.69 -26.80
CA VAL A 340 1.49 9.56 -25.73
C VAL A 340 2.60 10.45 -26.25
N ASP A 341 2.51 11.75 -25.97
CA ASP A 341 3.60 12.68 -26.24
C ASP A 341 4.87 12.21 -25.50
N PRO A 342 6.03 12.11 -26.18
CA PRO A 342 7.28 11.72 -25.55
C PRO A 342 7.61 12.50 -24.28
N GLY A 343 7.22 13.78 -24.22
CA GLY A 343 7.51 14.62 -23.08
C GLY A 343 6.64 14.36 -21.85
N VAL A 344 5.48 13.73 -22.05
CA VAL A 344 4.62 13.22 -20.96
C VAL A 344 5.03 11.80 -20.60
N ALA A 345 5.33 10.96 -21.60
CA ALA A 345 5.87 9.62 -21.38
C ALA A 345 7.19 9.65 -20.59
N ALA A 346 7.99 10.72 -20.74
CA ALA A 346 9.22 11.01 -20.00
C ALA A 346 9.01 11.79 -18.69
N GLY A 347 7.78 12.20 -18.37
CA GLY A 347 7.49 12.95 -17.15
C GLY A 347 7.60 12.15 -15.85
N ASP A 348 7.47 12.81 -14.69
CA ASP A 348 7.45 12.14 -13.38
C ASP A 348 6.01 11.81 -12.97
N TRP A 349 5.72 10.51 -12.89
CA TRP A 349 4.39 9.97 -12.62
C TRP A 349 4.25 9.53 -11.17
N LEU A 350 3.22 10.01 -10.50
CA LEU A 350 2.82 9.54 -9.18
C LEU A 350 1.37 9.07 -9.20
N VAL A 351 1.09 7.98 -8.48
CA VAL A 351 -0.26 7.48 -8.19
C VAL A 351 -0.37 7.30 -6.68
N ASN A 352 -1.31 8.00 -6.05
CA ASN A 352 -1.44 8.10 -4.58
C ASN A 352 -0.10 8.42 -3.89
N GLY A 353 0.64 9.39 -4.44
CA GLY A 353 1.96 9.81 -3.95
C GLY A 353 3.10 8.82 -4.20
N ALA A 354 2.83 7.63 -4.73
CA ALA A 354 3.85 6.63 -5.07
C ALA A 354 4.28 6.79 -6.53
N ALA A 355 5.59 6.82 -6.78
CA ALA A 355 6.09 6.89 -8.15
C ALA A 355 5.69 5.64 -8.95
N ARG A 356 5.24 5.84 -10.19
CA ARG A 356 4.85 4.79 -11.13
C ARG A 356 5.59 4.97 -12.44
N LYS A 357 5.72 3.89 -13.22
CA LYS A 357 6.27 4.00 -14.57
C LYS A 357 5.18 4.51 -15.50
N SER A 358 5.54 5.29 -16.51
CA SER A 358 4.60 5.72 -17.55
C SER A 358 4.00 4.53 -18.31
N TYR A 359 4.56 3.33 -18.24
CA TYR A 359 3.99 2.13 -18.85
C TYR A 359 3.41 1.12 -17.85
N SER A 360 3.30 1.48 -16.58
CA SER A 360 2.62 0.64 -15.58
C SER A 360 1.13 0.51 -15.95
N ARG A 361 0.49 -0.60 -15.54
CA ARG A 361 -0.93 -0.79 -15.80
C ARG A 361 -1.77 0.12 -14.90
N PRO A 362 -2.86 0.73 -15.41
CA PRO A 362 -3.83 1.41 -14.56
C PRO A 362 -4.56 0.43 -13.65
N GLU A 363 -4.78 0.84 -12.41
CA GLU A 363 -5.63 0.08 -11.48
C GLU A 363 -7.11 0.37 -11.82
N LYS A 364 -7.82 -0.66 -12.29
CA LYS A 364 -9.24 -0.59 -12.64
C LYS A 364 -10.13 -0.67 -11.38
N GLY A 365 -11.24 0.05 -11.40
CA GLY A 365 -12.27 0.01 -10.36
C GLY A 365 -11.88 0.64 -9.02
N ARG A 366 -10.78 1.41 -8.97
CA ARG A 366 -10.29 2.09 -7.77
C ARG A 366 -10.15 3.59 -8.01
N LEU A 367 -10.69 4.39 -7.08
CA LEU A 367 -10.50 5.84 -7.07
C LEU A 367 -9.06 6.15 -6.60
N LEU A 368 -8.30 6.84 -7.43
CA LEU A 368 -6.88 7.13 -7.22
C LEU A 368 -6.56 8.59 -7.55
N VAL A 369 -5.50 9.12 -6.93
CA VAL A 369 -4.89 10.41 -7.29
C VAL A 369 -3.74 10.17 -8.24
N TYR A 370 -3.89 10.56 -9.49
CA TYR A 370 -2.85 10.57 -10.50
C TYR A 370 -2.18 11.94 -10.53
N SER A 371 -0.86 11.99 -10.71
CA SER A 371 -0.19 13.24 -11.06
C SER A 371 0.94 13.01 -12.04
N VAL A 372 1.13 13.96 -12.95
CA VAL A 372 2.22 13.96 -13.91
C VAL A 372 2.91 15.33 -13.94
N LYS A 373 4.24 15.29 -13.88
CA LYS A 373 5.11 16.42 -14.20
C LYS A 373 5.64 16.23 -15.61
N GLY A 374 5.14 16.99 -16.59
CA GLY A 374 5.62 16.92 -17.97
C GLY A 374 6.99 17.58 -18.11
N CYS A 375 7.85 17.11 -19.03
CA CYS A 375 9.14 17.77 -19.27
C CYS A 375 9.04 19.08 -20.09
N PHE A 376 7.90 19.34 -20.74
CA PHE A 376 7.59 20.62 -21.39
C PHE A 376 6.12 21.03 -21.14
N PRO A 377 5.79 22.33 -21.14
CA PRO A 377 4.42 22.79 -20.95
C PRO A 377 3.49 22.39 -22.12
N ARG A 378 2.28 21.86 -21.84
CA ARG A 378 1.23 21.59 -22.87
C ARG A 378 -0.13 22.17 -22.47
N GLY A 379 -1.08 22.23 -23.41
CA GLY A 379 -2.42 22.77 -23.15
C GLY A 379 -3.45 21.68 -22.84
N PHE A 380 -4.34 21.85 -21.87
CA PHE A 380 -5.38 20.90 -21.48
C PHE A 380 -6.77 21.41 -21.90
N ASN A 381 -7.57 20.58 -22.58
CA ASN A 381 -8.86 21.03 -23.12
C ASN A 381 -10.01 20.00 -23.12
N CYS A 382 -9.80 18.75 -22.70
CA CYS A 382 -10.87 17.76 -22.65
C CYS A 382 -10.75 16.81 -21.46
N LEU A 383 -11.91 16.36 -21.00
CA LEU A 383 -12.09 15.39 -19.92
C LEU A 383 -12.64 14.08 -20.48
N ALA A 384 -12.00 12.97 -20.12
CA ALA A 384 -12.37 11.61 -20.50
C ALA A 384 -12.59 11.39 -22.01
N GLY A 385 -11.79 12.06 -22.84
CA GLY A 385 -11.73 11.80 -24.26
C GLY A 385 -10.54 12.44 -24.95
N TYR A 386 -10.31 12.04 -26.19
CA TYR A 386 -9.35 12.62 -27.12
C TYR A 386 -10.01 12.84 -28.47
N TYR A 387 -9.78 14.02 -29.06
CA TYR A 387 -10.30 14.38 -30.38
C TYR A 387 -9.17 14.85 -31.29
N ARG A 388 -8.86 14.05 -32.32
CA ARG A 388 -7.98 14.45 -33.43
C ARG A 388 -8.88 14.89 -34.59
N GLY A 389 -8.91 16.19 -34.86
CA GLY A 389 -9.75 16.73 -35.93
C GLY A 389 -9.50 15.99 -37.24
N GLY A 390 -10.53 15.26 -37.71
CA GLY A 390 -10.57 14.60 -39.01
C GLY A 390 -10.54 13.06 -39.01
N ASP A 391 -10.05 12.35 -37.98
CA ASP A 391 -9.63 10.94 -38.21
C ASP A 391 -9.98 9.86 -37.16
N THR A 392 -10.34 10.13 -35.90
CA THR A 392 -10.86 9.14 -34.90
C THR A 392 -10.78 9.72 -33.48
N GLY A 393 -11.69 9.33 -32.57
CA GLY A 393 -11.68 9.73 -31.16
C GLY A 393 -11.98 8.59 -30.19
N ILE A 394 -11.47 8.65 -28.96
CA ILE A 394 -11.76 7.68 -27.87
C ILE A 394 -12.28 8.44 -26.67
N TYR A 395 -13.28 7.89 -25.99
CA TYR A 395 -14.03 8.59 -24.94
C TYR A 395 -14.66 7.61 -23.95
N GLY A 396 -14.98 8.13 -22.76
CA GLY A 396 -15.57 7.38 -21.66
C GLY A 396 -14.60 6.45 -20.93
N GLY A 397 -15.15 5.58 -20.07
CA GLY A 397 -14.43 4.60 -19.26
C GLY A 397 -13.69 5.17 -18.03
N LEU A 398 -14.11 6.36 -17.58
CA LEU A 398 -13.54 7.06 -16.42
C LEU A 398 -14.64 7.68 -15.55
N ARG A 399 -14.39 7.77 -14.24
CA ARG A 399 -15.08 8.68 -13.33
C ARG A 399 -14.09 9.66 -12.74
N ILE A 400 -14.35 10.96 -12.84
CA ILE A 400 -13.43 12.01 -12.36
C ILE A 400 -14.03 12.73 -11.16
N GLY A 401 -13.22 12.92 -10.11
CA GLY A 401 -13.58 13.67 -8.91
C GLY A 401 -13.05 15.10 -8.92
N GLU A 402 -11.74 15.28 -9.12
CA GLU A 402 -11.09 16.60 -9.05
C GLU A 402 -9.89 16.68 -9.99
N VAL A 403 -9.66 17.86 -10.57
CA VAL A 403 -8.53 18.16 -11.47
C VAL A 403 -7.84 19.43 -10.97
N LEU A 404 -6.51 19.39 -10.80
CA LEU A 404 -5.68 20.56 -10.54
C LEU A 404 -4.59 20.67 -11.61
N ALA A 405 -4.40 21.85 -12.19
CA ALA A 405 -3.32 22.09 -13.16
C ALA A 405 -2.48 23.32 -12.78
N TYR A 406 -1.17 23.23 -12.95
CA TYR A 406 -0.22 24.32 -12.69
C TYR A 406 0.64 24.60 -13.91
N ASN A 407 0.98 25.86 -14.15
CA ASN A 407 1.89 26.28 -15.24
C ASN A 407 3.36 26.39 -14.81
N ARG A 408 3.64 26.06 -13.55
CA ARG A 408 4.98 26.00 -12.96
C ARG A 408 5.28 24.58 -12.51
N GLU A 409 6.56 24.30 -12.34
CA GLU A 409 6.97 23.08 -11.65
C GLU A 409 6.69 23.26 -10.16
N LEU A 410 6.06 22.26 -9.57
CA LEU A 410 5.87 22.20 -8.14
C LEU A 410 7.13 21.60 -7.51
N THR A 411 7.48 22.05 -6.31
CA THR A 411 8.48 21.35 -5.50
C THR A 411 7.93 19.98 -5.09
N ASP A 412 8.82 19.06 -4.70
CA ASP A 412 8.40 17.74 -4.22
C ASP A 412 7.42 17.84 -3.03
N ASP A 413 7.65 18.80 -2.12
CA ASP A 413 6.79 19.06 -0.97
C ASP A 413 5.42 19.57 -1.40
N GLU A 414 5.36 20.46 -2.40
CA GLU A 414 4.10 20.94 -2.98
C GLU A 414 3.33 19.81 -3.68
N ARG A 415 4.01 18.96 -4.46
CA ARG A 415 3.37 17.80 -5.09
C ARG A 415 2.81 16.84 -4.04
N LEU A 416 3.58 16.57 -2.98
CA LEU A 416 3.16 15.72 -1.88
C LEU A 416 2.00 16.34 -1.09
N ALA A 417 2.01 17.66 -0.88
CA ALA A 417 0.92 18.41 -0.25
C ALA A 417 -0.39 18.26 -1.03
N ASN A 418 -0.34 18.39 -2.36
CA ASN A 418 -1.50 18.14 -3.23
C ASN A 418 -1.98 16.68 -3.17
N HIS A 419 -1.07 15.70 -3.20
CA HIS A 419 -1.45 14.28 -3.03
C HIS A 419 -2.14 14.06 -1.68
N ARG A 420 -1.62 14.61 -0.58
CA ARG A 420 -2.23 14.51 0.75
C ARG A 420 -3.62 15.12 0.81
N TYR A 421 -3.76 16.34 0.30
CA TYR A 421 -5.03 17.03 0.22
C TYR A 421 -6.07 16.20 -0.56
N LEU A 422 -5.71 15.75 -1.77
CA LEU A 422 -6.62 14.98 -2.62
C LEU A 422 -6.94 13.60 -2.04
N MET A 423 -5.94 12.90 -1.50
CA MET A 423 -6.15 11.57 -0.89
C MET A 423 -7.05 11.65 0.34
N ASP A 424 -6.88 12.65 1.19
CA ASP A 424 -7.73 12.87 2.37
C ASP A 424 -9.16 13.26 1.96
N LYS A 425 -9.28 14.28 1.11
CA LYS A 425 -10.58 14.78 0.63
C LYS A 425 -11.40 13.70 -0.06
N TRP A 426 -10.77 12.91 -0.93
CA TRP A 426 -11.44 11.90 -1.75
C TRP A 426 -11.40 10.49 -1.16
N GLN A 427 -10.74 10.32 -0.02
CA GLN A 427 -10.59 9.03 0.67
C GLN A 427 -10.02 7.95 -0.28
N THR A 428 -9.08 8.33 -1.14
CA THR A 428 -8.45 7.39 -2.07
C THR A 428 -7.42 6.54 -1.32
N GLY A 429 -7.78 5.30 -1.00
CA GLY A 429 -6.97 4.36 -0.24
C GLY A 429 -7.47 4.14 1.18
N SER A 430 -7.21 2.95 1.73
CA SER A 430 -7.75 2.48 3.02
C SER A 430 -7.10 3.11 4.25
N ALA A 431 -6.19 4.07 4.10
CA ALA A 431 -5.54 4.73 5.23
C ALA A 431 -5.56 6.24 5.06
N ARG A 432 -6.23 6.94 6.00
CA ARG A 432 -6.18 8.40 6.23
C ARG A 432 -4.78 8.91 6.64
N THR A 433 -3.77 8.08 6.42
CA THR A 433 -2.42 8.15 6.94
C THR A 433 -1.51 7.73 5.79
N LEU A 434 -0.65 8.63 5.30
CA LEU A 434 0.47 8.19 4.47
C LEU A 434 1.38 7.33 5.35
N TRP A 435 1.31 6.01 5.18
CA TRP A 435 2.32 5.13 5.75
C TRP A 435 3.63 5.39 5.01
N ASP A 436 4.71 5.58 5.78
CA ASP A 436 6.04 5.58 5.22
C ASP A 436 6.34 4.20 4.62
N LEU A 437 5.93 3.16 5.34
CA LEU A 437 6.02 1.80 4.87
C LEU A 437 4.81 0.97 5.30
N GLY A 438 4.30 0.13 4.39
CA GLY A 438 3.26 -0.84 4.71
C GLY A 438 3.77 -1.87 5.72
N ARG A 439 4.94 -2.47 5.51
CA ARG A 439 5.40 -3.55 6.40
C ARG A 439 6.89 -3.48 6.66
N VAL A 440 7.30 -3.55 7.92
CA VAL A 440 8.67 -3.88 8.33
C VAL A 440 8.65 -5.29 8.91
N ALA A 441 9.53 -6.15 8.44
CA ALA A 441 9.64 -7.48 8.99
C ALA A 441 11.09 -7.78 9.37
N LEU A 442 11.28 -8.04 10.66
CA LEU A 442 12.56 -8.09 11.35
C LEU A 442 13.21 -9.45 11.14
N ARG A 443 14.39 -9.50 10.54
CA ARG A 443 15.07 -10.77 10.16
C ARG A 443 16.42 -10.97 10.83
N GLY A 444 16.77 -10.14 11.81
CA GLY A 444 18.01 -10.27 12.55
C GLY A 444 18.01 -9.49 13.86
N THR A 445 18.93 -9.86 14.75
CA THR A 445 19.06 -9.33 16.12
C THR A 445 19.64 -7.92 16.17
N GLU A 446 20.45 -7.52 15.17
CA GLU A 446 21.11 -6.22 15.07
C GLU A 446 20.40 -5.30 14.07
N THR A 447 19.08 -5.23 14.18
CA THR A 447 18.23 -4.43 13.29
C THR A 447 17.64 -3.25 14.04
N ALA A 448 17.58 -2.08 13.41
CA ALA A 448 16.96 -0.90 14.01
C ALA A 448 16.13 -0.09 13.00
N VAL A 449 15.02 0.47 13.48
CA VAL A 449 14.28 1.53 12.79
C VAL A 449 14.67 2.85 13.44
N ASN A 450 15.32 3.72 12.68
CA ASN A 450 15.72 5.05 13.13
C ASN A 450 14.72 6.10 12.65
N VAL A 451 14.31 7.00 13.54
CA VAL A 451 13.48 8.16 13.21
C VAL A 451 14.19 9.43 13.65
N PRO A 452 14.61 10.31 12.73
CA PRO A 452 15.31 11.54 13.06
C PRO A 452 14.53 12.47 13.99
N GLU A 453 15.24 13.34 14.70
CA GLU A 453 14.65 14.38 15.55
C GLU A 453 13.67 15.25 14.77
N GLY A 454 12.50 15.55 15.36
CA GLY A 454 11.46 16.37 14.75
C GLY A 454 10.66 15.68 13.64
N GLU A 455 10.97 14.41 13.33
CA GLU A 455 10.26 13.61 12.35
C GLU A 455 9.34 12.58 12.98
N THR A 456 8.32 12.17 12.21
CA THR A 456 7.46 11.04 12.52
C THR A 456 7.59 10.01 11.41
N ALA A 457 7.87 8.76 11.76
CA ALA A 457 7.75 7.62 10.86
C ALA A 457 6.49 6.82 11.17
N ARG A 458 5.74 6.41 10.16
CA ARG A 458 4.51 5.63 10.26
C ARG A 458 4.68 4.32 9.51
N VAL A 459 4.63 3.22 10.26
CA VAL A 459 4.70 1.86 9.72
C VAL A 459 3.38 1.17 9.98
N GLN A 460 2.74 0.66 8.93
CA GLN A 460 1.43 0.03 9.13
C GLN A 460 1.59 -1.27 9.93
N ARG A 461 2.52 -2.16 9.56
CA ARG A 461 2.75 -3.40 10.31
C ARG A 461 4.21 -3.70 10.58
N VAL A 462 4.50 -4.17 11.79
CA VAL A 462 5.80 -4.73 12.16
C VAL A 462 5.66 -6.23 12.44
N PHE A 463 6.49 -7.06 11.81
CA PHE A 463 6.50 -8.52 11.99
C PHE A 463 7.83 -9.00 12.57
N GLY A 464 7.75 -9.78 13.65
CA GLY A 464 8.83 -10.57 14.24
C GLY A 464 8.68 -12.07 13.98
N SER A 465 9.51 -12.87 14.66
CA SER A 465 9.90 -14.22 14.24
C SER A 465 9.01 -15.39 14.56
N ASP A 466 8.04 -15.22 15.46
CA ASP A 466 7.20 -16.34 15.91
C ASP A 466 6.24 -16.84 14.82
N THR A 467 6.29 -16.27 13.62
CA THR A 467 5.49 -16.66 12.44
C THR A 467 6.21 -17.64 11.50
N TRP A 468 7.42 -18.13 11.83
CA TRP A 468 8.28 -18.83 10.86
C TRP A 468 8.70 -20.23 11.31
N ALA A 469 8.56 -21.21 10.41
CA ALA A 469 9.11 -22.54 10.63
C ALA A 469 10.64 -22.51 10.63
N GLY A 470 11.25 -23.00 11.71
CA GLY A 470 12.70 -23.06 11.88
C GLY A 470 13.35 -21.86 12.58
N HIS A 471 12.59 -20.78 12.86
CA HIS A 471 13.10 -19.59 13.57
C HIS A 471 12.37 -19.27 14.88
N ALA A 472 11.46 -20.14 15.32
CA ALA A 472 10.68 -20.01 16.55
C ALA A 472 11.51 -19.80 17.84
N ALA A 473 12.83 -20.02 17.80
CA ALA A 473 13.74 -19.79 18.93
C ALA A 473 14.29 -18.35 19.04
N ASN A 474 14.23 -17.53 17.98
CA ASN A 474 14.92 -16.23 17.93
C ASN A 474 13.94 -15.07 17.77
N GLN A 475 13.31 -14.60 18.86
CA GLN A 475 12.56 -13.35 18.86
C GLN A 475 13.46 -12.16 18.51
N TYR A 476 13.31 -11.63 17.28
CA TYR A 476 14.01 -10.41 16.86
C TYR A 476 13.24 -9.18 17.35
N PRO A 477 13.78 -8.39 18.31
CA PRO A 477 13.07 -7.26 18.87
C PRO A 477 13.00 -6.09 17.88
N LEU A 478 11.95 -5.26 18.01
CA LEU A 478 11.90 -3.97 17.33
C LEU A 478 12.80 -2.98 18.08
N ASN A 479 13.99 -2.67 17.57
CA ASN A 479 14.81 -1.60 18.12
C ASN A 479 14.45 -0.26 17.44
N LYS A 480 13.78 0.64 18.18
CA LYS A 480 13.54 2.03 17.77
C LYS A 480 14.71 2.91 18.22
N THR A 481 15.28 3.69 17.30
CA THR A 481 16.38 4.63 17.53
C THR A 481 16.05 6.03 16.98
N GLY A 482 16.87 7.03 17.30
CA GLY A 482 16.67 8.43 16.92
C GLY A 482 15.56 9.12 17.70
N ASP A 483 15.60 10.44 17.78
CA ASP A 483 14.77 11.22 18.72
C ASP A 483 13.34 11.48 18.24
N GLY A 484 13.01 11.11 17.00
CA GLY A 484 11.65 11.24 16.46
C GLY A 484 10.67 10.17 16.94
N GLU A 485 9.44 10.25 16.44
CA GLU A 485 8.33 9.36 16.81
C GLU A 485 8.14 8.22 15.79
N LEU A 486 8.05 6.98 16.25
CA LEU A 486 7.60 5.86 15.42
C LEU A 486 6.14 5.51 15.75
N VAL A 487 5.25 5.67 14.77
CA VAL A 487 3.84 5.26 14.86
C VAL A 487 3.67 3.90 14.18
N VAL A 488 3.07 2.94 14.89
CA VAL A 488 2.80 1.60 14.35
C VAL A 488 1.30 1.28 14.41
N GLU A 489 0.72 0.70 13.35
CA GLU A 489 -0.66 0.21 13.42
C GLU A 489 -0.72 -1.12 14.17
N GLU A 490 -0.03 -2.14 13.67
CA GLU A 490 -0.07 -3.50 14.22
C GLU A 490 1.34 -4.06 14.41
N VAL A 491 1.52 -4.79 15.50
CA VAL A 491 2.76 -5.49 15.85
C VAL A 491 2.45 -6.96 16.01
N TYR A 492 3.19 -7.80 15.30
CA TYR A 492 3.06 -9.26 15.36
C TYR A 492 4.41 -9.92 15.60
N PRO A 493 4.47 -10.99 16.40
CA PRO A 493 3.43 -11.46 17.32
C PRO A 493 3.12 -10.42 18.41
N SER A 494 2.01 -10.59 19.14
CA SER A 494 1.67 -9.73 20.29
C SER A 494 2.67 -9.83 21.45
N THR A 495 3.61 -10.76 21.38
CA THR A 495 4.73 -10.96 22.32
C THR A 495 6.01 -10.25 21.89
N LEU A 496 6.04 -9.59 20.72
CA LEU A 496 7.26 -8.99 20.17
C LEU A 496 7.83 -7.93 21.13
N PRO A 497 9.07 -8.08 21.61
CA PRO A 497 9.70 -7.06 22.43
C PRO A 497 10.03 -5.81 21.61
N ILE A 498 9.78 -4.64 22.20
CA ILE A 498 10.09 -3.34 21.61
C ILE A 498 11.12 -2.64 22.50
N HIS A 499 12.29 -2.33 21.95
CA HIS A 499 13.31 -1.55 22.65
C HIS A 499 13.35 -0.13 22.09
N VAL A 500 13.03 0.86 22.90
CA VAL A 500 13.09 2.28 22.54
C VAL A 500 14.40 2.88 23.05
N LYS A 501 15.35 3.04 22.14
CA LYS A 501 16.69 3.60 22.40
C LYS A 501 16.78 5.10 22.12
N GLY A 502 15.69 5.72 21.63
CA GLY A 502 15.58 7.15 21.38
C GLY A 502 14.16 7.52 20.94
N GLY A 503 13.76 8.76 21.27
CA GLY A 503 12.47 9.34 20.89
C GLY A 503 11.26 8.65 21.52
N SER A 504 10.15 8.61 20.80
CA SER A 504 8.88 8.05 21.26
C SER A 504 8.35 6.93 20.35
N ILE A 505 7.42 6.15 20.88
CA ILE A 505 6.62 5.19 20.11
C ILE A 505 5.14 5.48 20.30
N ALA A 506 4.35 5.34 19.25
CA ALA A 506 2.91 5.51 19.29
C ALA A 506 2.19 4.41 18.50
N PHE A 507 0.93 4.18 18.86
CA PHE A 507 0.09 3.18 18.22
C PHE A 507 -1.18 3.80 17.66
N THR A 508 -1.61 3.33 16.50
CA THR A 508 -2.83 3.79 15.86
C THR A 508 -3.63 2.61 15.32
N SER A 509 -4.86 2.83 14.90
CA SER A 509 -5.62 1.84 14.16
C SER A 509 -6.52 2.54 13.15
N THR A 510 -6.34 2.16 11.89
CA THR A 510 -7.17 2.54 10.74
C THR A 510 -8.08 1.40 10.31
N ILE A 511 -7.94 0.22 10.93
CA ILE A 511 -8.79 -0.95 10.66
C ILE A 511 -10.22 -0.68 11.16
N ASP A 512 -11.15 -0.63 10.22
CA ASP A 512 -12.59 -0.77 10.52
C ASP A 512 -12.88 -2.26 10.77
N ARG A 513 -12.85 -2.67 12.04
CA ARG A 513 -13.02 -4.07 12.45
C ARG A 513 -14.45 -4.54 12.30
N ASP A 514 -15.43 -3.63 12.39
CA ASP A 514 -16.84 -3.95 12.20
C ASP A 514 -17.12 -4.27 10.72
N ALA A 515 -16.42 -3.60 9.80
CA ALA A 515 -16.49 -3.89 8.36
C ALA A 515 -15.82 -5.22 7.95
N LEU A 516 -15.02 -5.87 8.81
CA LEU A 516 -14.38 -7.16 8.51
C LEU A 516 -15.32 -8.37 8.63
N ALA A 517 -16.53 -8.19 9.16
CA ALA A 517 -17.48 -9.26 9.43
C ALA A 517 -18.28 -9.76 8.21
N ASP A 518 -17.88 -9.40 6.98
CA ASP A 518 -18.65 -9.67 5.76
C ASP A 518 -18.73 -11.18 5.42
N ASP A 519 -19.85 -11.59 4.83
CA ASP A 519 -20.16 -12.98 4.47
C ASP A 519 -19.77 -13.34 3.04
N LYS A 520 -18.98 -12.49 2.39
CA LYS A 520 -18.55 -12.62 0.99
C LYS A 520 -17.14 -12.07 0.77
N PRO A 521 -16.46 -12.53 -0.30
CA PRO A 521 -15.17 -11.97 -0.70
C PRO A 521 -15.33 -10.55 -1.27
N ALA A 522 -14.22 -9.84 -1.44
CA ALA A 522 -14.23 -8.53 -2.08
C ALA A 522 -14.83 -8.60 -3.49
N ALA A 523 -15.59 -7.57 -3.89
CA ALA A 523 -16.28 -7.57 -5.17
C ALA A 523 -15.32 -7.53 -6.39
N GLY A 524 -15.80 -7.97 -7.55
CA GLY A 524 -15.05 -7.87 -8.81
C GLY A 524 -13.91 -8.88 -8.95
N ALA A 525 -14.06 -10.08 -8.37
CA ALA A 525 -13.21 -11.20 -8.73
C ALA A 525 -13.39 -11.53 -10.21
N TYR A 526 -12.29 -11.80 -10.92
CA TYR A 526 -12.36 -12.29 -12.30
C TYR A 526 -12.75 -13.76 -12.35
N LEU A 527 -12.34 -14.53 -11.33
CA LEU A 527 -12.64 -15.94 -11.18
C LEU A 527 -12.90 -16.23 -9.70
N HIS A 528 -14.03 -16.86 -9.40
CA HIS A 528 -14.38 -17.35 -8.07
C HIS A 528 -14.85 -18.80 -8.19
N LEU A 529 -14.06 -19.73 -7.63
CA LEU A 529 -14.32 -21.16 -7.67
C LEU A 529 -14.63 -21.65 -6.26
N ASP A 530 -15.79 -22.27 -6.05
CA ASP A 530 -16.24 -22.77 -4.75
C ASP A 530 -16.70 -24.24 -4.85
N ALA A 531 -16.04 -25.13 -4.11
CA ALA A 531 -16.29 -26.57 -4.17
C ALA A 531 -17.62 -26.97 -3.51
N THR A 532 -18.22 -26.06 -2.74
CA THR A 532 -19.55 -26.27 -2.15
C THR A 532 -20.69 -26.06 -3.15
N GLN A 533 -20.44 -25.35 -4.26
CA GLN A 533 -21.41 -25.03 -5.30
C GLN A 533 -21.45 -26.15 -6.35
N ALA A 534 -22.22 -27.20 -6.07
CA ALA A 534 -22.29 -28.39 -6.93
C ALA A 534 -22.73 -28.07 -8.39
N ASP A 535 -23.59 -27.06 -8.59
CA ASP A 535 -24.06 -26.62 -9.91
C ASP A 535 -22.95 -25.99 -10.77
N MET A 536 -21.82 -25.63 -10.15
CA MET A 536 -20.65 -25.08 -10.83
C MET A 536 -19.65 -26.18 -11.26
N LEU A 537 -19.92 -27.45 -10.94
CA LEU A 537 -19.08 -28.58 -11.33
C LEU A 537 -19.70 -29.34 -12.50
N VAL A 538 -18.92 -29.56 -13.55
CA VAL A 538 -19.28 -30.41 -14.68
C VAL A 538 -18.53 -31.72 -14.56
N PHE A 539 -19.25 -32.84 -14.68
CA PHE A 539 -18.71 -34.17 -14.51
C PHE A 539 -18.65 -34.92 -15.84
N ASN A 540 -17.65 -35.79 -15.98
CA ASN A 540 -17.67 -36.87 -16.97
C ASN A 540 -18.49 -38.07 -16.45
N ASP A 541 -18.70 -39.06 -17.33
CA ASP A 541 -19.46 -40.28 -17.01
C ASP A 541 -18.82 -41.11 -15.88
N ALA A 542 -17.52 -40.96 -15.65
CA ALA A 542 -16.79 -41.64 -14.57
C ALA A 542 -16.87 -40.88 -13.22
N GLY A 543 -17.60 -39.75 -13.15
CA GLY A 543 -17.74 -38.93 -11.94
C GLY A 543 -16.54 -38.01 -11.65
N GLY A 544 -15.59 -37.90 -12.58
CA GLY A 544 -14.50 -36.94 -12.52
C GLY A 544 -14.92 -35.58 -13.06
N ILE A 545 -14.38 -34.51 -12.49
CA ILE A 545 -14.73 -33.14 -12.83
C ILE A 545 -13.96 -32.72 -14.09
N THR A 546 -14.69 -32.33 -15.13
CA THR A 546 -14.13 -31.81 -16.39
C THR A 546 -14.12 -30.30 -16.46
N GLN A 547 -14.97 -29.63 -15.68
CA GLN A 547 -15.01 -28.17 -15.60
C GLN A 547 -15.47 -27.70 -14.22
N TRP A 548 -14.84 -26.65 -13.71
CA TRP A 548 -15.25 -25.89 -12.53
C TRP A 548 -15.50 -24.44 -12.94
N LYS A 549 -16.77 -24.05 -12.94
CA LYS A 549 -17.27 -22.77 -13.45
C LYS A 549 -17.15 -21.66 -12.40
N ASP A 550 -17.01 -20.43 -12.89
CA ASP A 550 -17.04 -19.23 -12.06
C ASP A 550 -18.41 -19.04 -11.38
N CYS A 551 -18.39 -18.90 -10.05
CA CYS A 551 -19.57 -18.66 -9.23
C CYS A 551 -20.23 -17.29 -9.48
N ASN A 552 -19.50 -16.33 -10.06
CA ASN A 552 -20.04 -15.01 -10.39
C ASN A 552 -20.81 -14.98 -11.73
N GLY A 553 -20.92 -16.12 -12.43
CA GLY A 553 -21.61 -16.20 -13.72
C GLY A 553 -20.81 -15.63 -14.90
N GLY A 554 -19.50 -15.43 -14.73
CA GLY A 554 -18.59 -15.11 -15.82
C GLY A 554 -18.39 -16.29 -16.78
N THR A 555 -17.73 -16.02 -17.91
CA THR A 555 -17.35 -17.03 -18.91
C THR A 555 -16.09 -17.82 -18.55
N ALA A 556 -15.37 -17.38 -17.51
CA ALA A 556 -14.15 -18.04 -17.05
C ALA A 556 -14.45 -19.36 -16.31
N ALA A 557 -13.63 -20.38 -16.54
CA ALA A 557 -13.74 -21.67 -15.88
C ALA A 557 -12.40 -22.42 -15.86
N MET A 558 -12.21 -23.29 -14.88
CA MET A 558 -11.09 -24.24 -14.85
C MET A 558 -11.53 -25.55 -15.51
N THR A 559 -10.87 -25.95 -16.60
CA THR A 559 -11.23 -27.09 -17.45
C THR A 559 -10.14 -28.16 -17.40
N LEU A 560 -10.52 -29.44 -17.51
CA LEU A 560 -9.59 -30.56 -17.54
C LEU A 560 -8.54 -30.40 -18.64
N ILE A 561 -7.29 -30.65 -18.28
CA ILE A 561 -6.18 -30.68 -19.23
C ILE A 561 -6.18 -32.01 -19.98
N ASP A 562 -6.09 -31.96 -21.31
CA ASP A 562 -6.00 -33.16 -22.15
C ASP A 562 -4.88 -34.10 -21.68
N GLY A 563 -5.21 -35.38 -21.52
CA GLY A 563 -4.27 -36.40 -21.07
C GLY A 563 -4.00 -36.42 -19.55
N ARG A 564 -4.72 -35.62 -18.75
CA ARG A 564 -4.68 -35.67 -17.28
C ARG A 564 -5.90 -36.38 -16.69
N GLU A 565 -5.72 -36.90 -15.48
CA GLU A 565 -6.83 -37.40 -14.67
C GLU A 565 -7.79 -36.25 -14.26
N ALA A 566 -9.06 -36.58 -14.12
CA ALA A 566 -10.06 -35.62 -13.65
C ALA A 566 -10.07 -35.57 -12.11
N PRO A 567 -10.04 -34.39 -11.46
CA PRO A 567 -10.21 -34.29 -10.02
C PRO A 567 -11.61 -34.78 -9.60
N THR A 568 -11.77 -35.11 -8.32
CA THR A 568 -13.04 -35.63 -7.77
C THR A 568 -13.53 -34.76 -6.61
N VAL A 569 -14.79 -34.89 -6.25
CA VAL A 569 -15.30 -34.27 -5.02
C VAL A 569 -14.96 -35.17 -3.83
N ALA A 570 -14.29 -34.62 -2.83
CA ALA A 570 -14.03 -35.27 -1.56
C ALA A 570 -14.60 -34.46 -0.39
N ASN A 571 -14.58 -35.07 0.79
CA ASN A 571 -14.91 -34.42 2.04
C ASN A 571 -13.63 -34.11 2.82
N ALA A 572 -13.53 -32.90 3.36
CA ALA A 572 -12.51 -32.52 4.33
C ALA A 572 -13.18 -32.15 5.66
N THR A 573 -12.49 -32.42 6.76
CA THR A 573 -12.90 -31.95 8.08
C THR A 573 -12.19 -30.63 8.37
N THR A 574 -12.97 -29.60 8.70
CA THR A 574 -12.46 -28.28 9.13
C THR A 574 -11.94 -28.34 10.57
N ALA A 575 -11.23 -27.31 11.04
CA ALA A 575 -10.65 -27.32 12.39
C ALA A 575 -11.70 -27.29 13.51
N ASP A 576 -12.90 -26.78 13.23
CA ASP A 576 -14.07 -26.81 14.11
C ASP A 576 -14.90 -28.11 13.98
N GLY A 577 -14.43 -29.10 13.20
CA GLY A 577 -15.04 -30.43 13.11
C GLY A 577 -16.17 -30.57 12.09
N GLN A 578 -16.45 -29.54 11.28
CA GLN A 578 -17.44 -29.62 10.21
C GLN A 578 -16.90 -30.42 9.02
N THR A 579 -17.79 -31.12 8.32
CA THR A 579 -17.46 -31.78 7.06
C THR A 579 -17.83 -30.88 5.89
N VAL A 580 -16.85 -30.54 5.06
CA VAL A 580 -17.01 -29.65 3.91
C VAL A 580 -16.54 -30.33 2.62
N LYS A 581 -17.14 -29.94 1.49
CA LYS A 581 -16.74 -30.43 0.17
C LYS A 581 -15.48 -29.72 -0.31
N VAL A 582 -14.57 -30.49 -0.89
CA VAL A 582 -13.33 -30.01 -1.52
C VAL A 582 -13.14 -30.71 -2.86
N LEU A 583 -12.40 -30.09 -3.77
CA LEU A 583 -11.88 -30.77 -4.96
C LEU A 583 -10.58 -31.47 -4.63
N ASP A 584 -10.56 -32.78 -4.84
CA ASP A 584 -9.43 -33.65 -4.61
C ASP A 584 -8.73 -33.97 -5.92
N PHE A 585 -7.46 -33.57 -6.00
CA PHE A 585 -6.61 -33.82 -7.17
C PHE A 585 -5.81 -35.13 -7.03
N GLY A 586 -6.11 -35.95 -6.01
CA GLY A 586 -5.47 -37.23 -5.77
C GLY A 586 -4.03 -37.12 -5.25
N GLY A 587 -3.31 -38.23 -5.32
CA GLY A 587 -1.89 -38.28 -4.99
C GLY A 587 -1.03 -37.49 -6.00
N GLU A 588 0.20 -37.16 -5.62
CA GLU A 588 1.15 -36.55 -6.55
C GLU A 588 1.69 -37.61 -7.54
N TYR A 589 1.53 -37.35 -8.84
CA TYR A 589 2.03 -38.23 -9.90
C TYR A 589 3.05 -37.52 -10.78
N LYS A 590 4.10 -38.24 -11.21
CA LYS A 590 5.13 -37.74 -12.13
C LYS A 590 4.67 -37.62 -13.60
N SER A 591 3.53 -38.23 -13.94
CA SER A 591 2.92 -38.18 -15.27
C SER A 591 1.42 -38.42 -15.16
N GLY A 592 0.58 -37.53 -15.68
CA GLY A 592 -0.86 -37.77 -15.84
C GLY A 592 -1.75 -37.45 -14.62
N GLY A 593 -1.16 -36.98 -13.50
CA GLY A 593 -1.94 -36.60 -12.30
C GLY A 593 -2.94 -35.47 -12.57
N ALA A 594 -3.99 -35.41 -11.74
CA ALA A 594 -5.12 -34.54 -11.98
C ALA A 594 -4.75 -33.05 -11.96
N ALA A 595 -5.29 -32.31 -12.92
CA ALA A 595 -5.01 -30.89 -13.10
C ALA A 595 -6.11 -30.20 -13.93
N LEU A 596 -6.35 -28.92 -13.65
CA LEU A 596 -7.25 -28.07 -14.44
C LEU A 596 -6.49 -26.86 -15.00
N TYR A 597 -6.97 -26.29 -16.10
CA TYR A 597 -6.44 -25.09 -16.74
C TYR A 597 -7.53 -24.03 -16.98
N LEU A 598 -7.17 -22.76 -16.86
CA LEU A 598 -8.09 -21.65 -16.99
C LEU A 598 -8.45 -21.39 -18.45
N THR A 599 -9.76 -21.32 -18.68
CA THR A 599 -10.37 -21.04 -19.98
C THR A 599 -11.34 -19.88 -19.84
N ASP A 600 -11.54 -19.15 -20.94
CA ASP A 600 -12.61 -18.17 -21.11
C ASP A 600 -13.52 -18.69 -22.23
N GLY A 601 -14.64 -19.30 -21.84
CA GLY A 601 -15.38 -20.23 -22.71
C GLY A 601 -14.53 -21.46 -23.05
N ASP A 602 -14.37 -21.76 -24.34
CA ASP A 602 -13.59 -22.92 -24.81
C ASP A 602 -12.11 -22.60 -25.08
N LYS A 603 -11.67 -21.36 -24.83
CA LYS A 603 -10.33 -20.90 -25.19
C LYS A 603 -9.44 -20.83 -23.95
N ALA A 604 -8.27 -21.46 -24.03
CA ALA A 604 -7.21 -21.28 -23.06
C ALA A 604 -6.81 -19.79 -22.98
N VAL A 605 -6.74 -19.27 -21.77
CA VAL A 605 -6.35 -17.87 -21.52
C VAL A 605 -5.25 -17.81 -20.46
N SER A 606 -4.53 -16.70 -20.41
CA SER A 606 -3.52 -16.44 -19.37
C SER A 606 -3.68 -15.02 -18.84
N PRO A 607 -4.81 -14.75 -18.14
CA PRO A 607 -5.03 -13.47 -17.50
C PRO A 607 -3.97 -13.22 -16.43
N LEU A 608 -3.67 -11.95 -16.21
CA LEU A 608 -2.67 -11.49 -15.26
C LEU A 608 -3.37 -11.00 -14.00
N PHE A 609 -2.93 -11.49 -12.85
CA PHE A 609 -3.59 -11.24 -11.57
C PHE A 609 -2.67 -10.54 -10.58
N TYR A 610 -3.25 -9.67 -9.77
CA TYR A 610 -2.54 -8.98 -8.69
C TYR A 610 -2.74 -9.66 -7.34
N ASP A 611 -3.95 -10.13 -7.06
CA ASP A 611 -4.29 -10.76 -5.78
C ASP A 611 -4.99 -12.10 -6.01
N VAL A 612 -4.57 -13.10 -5.26
CA VAL A 612 -5.14 -14.45 -5.34
C VAL A 612 -5.26 -15.07 -3.96
N PHE A 613 -6.37 -15.77 -3.76
CA PHE A 613 -6.71 -16.47 -2.54
C PHE A 613 -7.00 -17.93 -2.84
N THR A 614 -6.50 -18.84 -2.01
CA THR A 614 -6.75 -20.27 -2.15
C THR A 614 -6.95 -20.90 -0.79
N VAL A 615 -8.01 -21.68 -0.65
CA VAL A 615 -8.22 -22.55 0.51
C VAL A 615 -7.72 -23.94 0.15
N TYR A 616 -6.63 -24.34 0.80
CA TYR A 616 -5.79 -25.44 0.38
C TYR A 616 -5.54 -26.41 1.53
N LYS A 617 -5.55 -27.71 1.22
CA LYS A 617 -5.06 -28.77 2.11
C LYS A 617 -4.09 -29.66 1.35
N ARG A 618 -3.01 -30.00 2.04
CA ARG A 618 -1.97 -30.92 1.58
C ARG A 618 -2.37 -32.38 1.85
N LEU A 619 -2.04 -33.30 0.94
CA LEU A 619 -2.34 -34.74 1.09
C LEU A 619 -1.15 -35.65 1.41
N ASP A 620 0.09 -35.27 1.07
CA ASP A 620 1.29 -36.13 1.21
C ASP A 620 2.13 -35.81 2.46
N GLU A 621 2.53 -36.83 3.24
CA GLU A 621 3.43 -36.78 4.39
C GLU A 621 4.94 -36.67 4.05
N ARG A 622 5.37 -36.88 2.78
CA ARG A 622 6.80 -36.93 2.36
C ARG A 622 7.57 -35.61 2.43
N GLY A 623 7.12 -34.63 3.22
CA GLY A 623 7.81 -33.36 3.41
C GLY A 623 7.74 -32.38 2.22
N SER A 624 7.40 -32.82 1.01
CA SER A 624 7.56 -32.07 -0.24
C SER A 624 6.50 -31.03 -0.62
N ASN A 625 5.27 -30.99 -0.10
CA ASN A 625 4.20 -30.24 -0.79
C ASN A 625 3.76 -28.93 -0.11
N ALA A 626 4.54 -27.86 -0.30
CA ALA A 626 4.08 -26.48 -0.12
C ALA A 626 3.30 -25.99 -1.35
N MET A 627 2.45 -24.98 -1.20
CA MET A 627 1.96 -24.21 -2.37
C MET A 627 3.18 -23.61 -3.07
N VAL A 628 3.31 -23.75 -4.40
CA VAL A 628 4.45 -23.22 -5.16
C VAL A 628 3.97 -22.34 -6.30
N PHE A 629 4.21 -21.04 -6.18
CA PHE A 629 4.04 -20.09 -7.28
C PHE A 629 5.31 -20.17 -8.15
N SER A 630 5.19 -20.63 -9.41
CA SER A 630 6.33 -20.78 -10.34
C SER A 630 5.94 -20.25 -11.72
N THR A 631 6.93 -19.89 -12.55
CA THR A 631 6.69 -19.18 -13.82
C THR A 631 7.42 -19.81 -15.01
N ARG A 632 7.79 -21.09 -14.95
CA ARG A 632 8.53 -21.69 -16.07
C ARG A 632 7.65 -21.96 -17.31
N THR A 633 6.35 -22.13 -17.13
CA THR A 633 5.37 -22.29 -18.22
C THR A 633 3.98 -21.99 -17.66
N ASP A 634 3.49 -20.75 -17.73
CA ASP A 634 2.05 -20.46 -17.78
C ASP A 634 1.17 -21.44 -16.95
N ALA A 635 1.42 -21.66 -15.66
CA ALA A 635 0.68 -22.62 -14.82
C ALA A 635 0.89 -22.33 -13.33
N TRP A 636 -0.12 -22.60 -12.49
CA TRP A 636 0.09 -22.74 -11.05
C TRP A 636 0.36 -24.17 -10.68
N TYR A 637 1.34 -24.33 -9.78
CA TYR A 637 1.95 -25.59 -9.41
C TYR A 637 1.68 -25.89 -7.94
N PHE A 638 1.39 -27.16 -7.60
CA PHE A 638 1.36 -27.66 -6.23
C PHE A 638 2.31 -28.85 -6.11
N VAL A 639 3.64 -28.61 -6.14
CA VAL A 639 4.65 -29.68 -6.05
C VAL A 639 5.92 -29.19 -5.33
N GLY A 640 6.38 -29.94 -4.32
CA GLY A 640 7.80 -30.30 -4.22
C GLY A 640 8.87 -29.38 -3.57
N SER A 641 8.59 -28.51 -2.58
CA SER A 641 9.63 -27.99 -1.69
C SER A 641 9.22 -28.01 -0.21
N PRO A 642 9.99 -28.65 0.71
CA PRO A 642 9.69 -28.69 2.14
C PRO A 642 9.83 -27.37 2.89
N SER A 643 10.39 -26.32 2.29
CA SER A 643 10.98 -25.21 3.05
C SER A 643 10.58 -23.80 2.60
N CYS A 644 9.63 -23.63 1.66
CA CYS A 644 9.23 -22.30 1.14
C CYS A 644 7.90 -22.35 0.36
N LEU A 645 7.18 -21.22 0.27
CA LEU A 645 5.93 -21.06 -0.51
C LEU A 645 6.15 -20.75 -2.00
N PHE A 646 7.39 -20.62 -2.43
CA PHE A 646 7.73 -20.60 -3.83
C PHE A 646 9.07 -21.30 -4.01
N TRP A 647 9.28 -21.89 -5.18
CA TRP A 647 10.56 -22.51 -5.47
C TRP A 647 11.54 -21.45 -5.96
N THR A 648 12.48 -21.06 -5.11
CA THR A 648 13.47 -19.99 -5.37
C THR A 648 14.18 -20.10 -6.72
N ALA A 649 14.46 -21.31 -7.21
CA ALA A 649 15.12 -21.55 -8.50
C ALA A 649 14.22 -21.33 -9.74
N HIS A 650 12.90 -21.35 -9.58
CA HIS A 650 11.93 -21.38 -10.69
C HIS A 650 10.80 -20.34 -10.59
N ALA A 651 10.69 -19.62 -9.48
CA ALA A 651 9.76 -18.52 -9.30
C ALA A 651 10.25 -17.25 -10.02
N ALA A 652 9.35 -16.59 -10.78
CA ALA A 652 9.63 -15.25 -11.31
C ALA A 652 9.93 -14.27 -10.17
N PRO A 653 10.72 -13.22 -10.43
CA PRO A 653 11.02 -12.24 -9.40
C PRO A 653 9.77 -11.60 -8.76
N SER A 654 8.68 -11.37 -9.53
CA SER A 654 7.40 -10.85 -9.01
C SER A 654 6.72 -11.79 -8.01
N VAL A 655 6.95 -13.09 -8.14
CA VAL A 655 6.51 -14.11 -7.18
C VAL A 655 7.41 -14.08 -5.94
N GLN A 656 8.73 -14.09 -6.15
CA GLN A 656 9.68 -14.04 -5.02
C GLN A 656 9.51 -12.80 -4.14
N GLY A 657 9.10 -11.69 -4.75
CA GLY A 657 8.83 -10.41 -4.08
C GLY A 657 7.37 -10.21 -3.66
N ALA A 658 6.51 -11.22 -3.77
CA ALA A 658 5.09 -11.10 -3.42
C ALA A 658 4.87 -11.08 -1.90
N ASP A 659 3.74 -10.52 -1.50
CA ASP A 659 3.29 -10.54 -0.11
C ASP A 659 2.41 -11.76 0.15
N TYR A 660 2.89 -12.66 1.00
CA TYR A 660 2.21 -13.89 1.36
C TYR A 660 1.54 -13.76 2.73
N ALA A 661 0.35 -14.34 2.86
CA ALA A 661 -0.26 -14.58 4.16
C ALA A 661 -0.94 -15.95 4.22
N VAL A 662 -0.89 -16.57 5.40
CA VAL A 662 -1.52 -17.84 5.73
C VAL A 662 -2.43 -17.63 6.93
N ASN A 663 -3.72 -17.94 6.78
CA ASN A 663 -4.75 -17.74 7.80
C ASN A 663 -4.75 -16.31 8.37
N GLY A 664 -4.66 -15.30 7.48
CA GLY A 664 -4.61 -13.88 7.86
C GLY A 664 -3.28 -13.38 8.41
N ARG A 665 -2.28 -14.25 8.62
CA ARG A 665 -0.96 -13.87 9.12
C ARG A 665 0.05 -13.77 8.00
N PHE A 666 0.81 -12.68 7.96
CA PHE A 666 1.91 -12.54 7.01
C PHE A 666 2.95 -13.64 7.21
N VAL A 667 3.42 -14.21 6.11
CA VAL A 667 4.50 -15.19 6.09
C VAL A 667 5.48 -14.84 4.99
N TRP A 668 6.70 -15.34 5.10
CA TRP A 668 7.66 -15.16 4.02
C TRP A 668 7.53 -16.26 2.99
N GLY A 669 7.57 -15.87 1.72
CA GLY A 669 7.53 -16.86 0.67
C GLY A 669 8.80 -17.73 0.58
N ASP A 670 9.95 -17.22 1.03
CA ASP A 670 11.24 -17.90 1.02
C ASP A 670 11.54 -18.71 2.30
N THR A 671 10.70 -18.64 3.33
CA THR A 671 10.83 -19.47 4.54
C THR A 671 9.65 -20.44 4.65
N GLY A 672 9.87 -21.62 5.22
CA GLY A 672 8.84 -22.64 5.33
C GLY A 672 7.67 -22.19 6.20
N CYS A 673 6.47 -22.68 5.88
CA CYS A 673 5.34 -22.67 6.80
C CYS A 673 5.51 -23.83 7.80
N ASN A 674 5.10 -23.66 9.05
CA ASN A 674 5.23 -24.74 10.04
C ASN A 674 4.35 -25.91 9.62
N ALA A 675 4.90 -27.13 9.58
CA ALA A 675 4.16 -28.33 9.19
C ALA A 675 2.86 -28.51 10.02
N ASP A 676 2.87 -28.09 11.28
CA ASP A 676 1.73 -28.13 12.19
C ASP A 676 0.63 -27.11 11.87
N GLU A 677 0.95 -25.97 11.23
CA GLU A 677 -0.05 -24.98 10.80
C GLU A 677 -0.84 -25.44 9.55
N ILE A 678 -0.31 -26.43 8.81
CA ILE A 678 -0.78 -26.88 7.49
C ILE A 678 -1.44 -28.27 7.49
N ALA A 679 -1.61 -28.92 8.64
CA ALA A 679 -2.20 -30.26 8.74
C ALA A 679 -3.68 -30.34 8.29
N GLY A 680 -4.36 -29.20 8.14
CA GLY A 680 -5.74 -29.08 7.66
C GLY A 680 -5.91 -28.03 6.57
N LEU A 681 -7.16 -27.71 6.21
CA LEU A 681 -7.46 -26.62 5.29
C LEU A 681 -6.84 -25.32 5.81
N SER A 682 -6.16 -24.58 4.95
CA SER A 682 -5.55 -23.29 5.28
C SER A 682 -5.90 -22.27 4.21
N VAL A 683 -6.11 -21.02 4.63
CA VAL A 683 -6.37 -19.90 3.72
C VAL A 683 -5.05 -19.26 3.34
N TYR A 684 -4.70 -19.32 2.07
CA TYR A 684 -3.53 -18.64 1.52
C TYR A 684 -3.97 -17.39 0.77
N SER A 685 -3.24 -16.29 0.96
CA SER A 685 -3.38 -15.10 0.12
C SER A 685 -2.03 -14.66 -0.40
N VAL A 686 -2.00 -14.22 -1.66
CA VAL A 686 -0.80 -13.69 -2.31
C VAL A 686 -1.14 -12.40 -3.02
N SER A 687 -0.27 -11.41 -2.89
CA SER A 687 -0.34 -10.16 -3.66
C SER A 687 0.96 -9.88 -4.37
N PHE A 688 0.87 -9.79 -5.69
CA PHE A 688 2.00 -9.54 -6.58
C PHE A 688 2.21 -8.02 -6.68
N GLY A 689 2.99 -7.48 -5.75
CA GLY A 689 3.12 -6.03 -5.57
C GLY A 689 3.86 -5.30 -6.69
N ALA A 690 4.76 -5.97 -7.41
CA ALA A 690 5.52 -5.39 -8.52
C ALA A 690 4.73 -5.37 -9.82
N GLU A 691 4.31 -6.54 -10.26
CA GLU A 691 3.73 -6.82 -11.57
C GLU A 691 2.75 -8.00 -11.43
N PRO A 692 1.61 -7.98 -12.13
CA PRO A 692 0.65 -9.06 -12.06
C PRO A 692 1.22 -10.32 -12.73
N VAL A 693 0.83 -11.48 -12.23
CA VAL A 693 1.39 -12.78 -12.64
C VAL A 693 0.30 -13.61 -13.32
N PRO A 694 0.61 -14.38 -14.38
CA PRO A 694 -0.36 -15.27 -14.99
C PRO A 694 -0.79 -16.38 -14.02
N VAL A 695 -2.09 -16.61 -13.93
CA VAL A 695 -2.70 -17.66 -13.11
C VAL A 695 -3.68 -18.45 -13.94
N ASN A 696 -3.32 -19.66 -14.34
CA ASN A 696 -4.02 -20.34 -15.42
C ASN A 696 -4.03 -21.86 -15.31
N ALA A 697 -3.55 -22.44 -14.21
CA ALA A 697 -3.75 -23.85 -13.95
C ALA A 697 -4.00 -24.09 -12.46
N LEU A 698 -4.47 -25.27 -12.09
CA LEU A 698 -4.52 -25.77 -10.73
C LEU A 698 -3.94 -27.19 -10.72
N ALA A 699 -3.04 -27.47 -9.77
CA ALA A 699 -2.39 -28.78 -9.59
C ALA A 699 -1.66 -29.32 -10.81
N ASN A 700 -1.08 -28.44 -11.61
CA ASN A 700 -0.34 -28.80 -12.82
C ASN A 700 1.15 -28.52 -12.63
N TRP A 701 2.08 -29.43 -12.95
CA TRP A 701 3.52 -29.14 -13.18
C TRP A 701 4.15 -29.87 -14.36
N VAL A 702 4.19 -29.25 -15.54
CA VAL A 702 4.77 -29.82 -16.78
C VAL A 702 4.16 -31.20 -17.06
N ASP A 703 4.77 -32.27 -16.54
CA ASP A 703 4.29 -33.65 -16.61
C ASP A 703 3.58 -34.12 -15.32
N ASN A 704 3.81 -33.49 -14.17
CA ASN A 704 3.22 -33.87 -12.88
C ASN A 704 1.87 -33.21 -12.62
N GLY A 705 1.07 -33.80 -11.73
CA GLY A 705 -0.14 -33.19 -11.17
C GLY A 705 -0.62 -33.90 -9.91
N GLY A 706 -1.65 -33.35 -9.26
CA GLY A 706 -2.19 -33.86 -8.00
C GLY A 706 -1.49 -33.40 -6.72
N GLY A 707 -1.70 -34.12 -5.62
CA GLY A 707 -1.03 -33.91 -4.33
C GLY A 707 -1.75 -33.00 -3.32
N CYS A 708 -2.95 -32.51 -3.68
CA CYS A 708 -3.67 -31.52 -2.89
C CYS A 708 -5.20 -31.62 -2.97
N GLN A 709 -5.83 -30.96 -2.00
CA GLN A 709 -7.25 -30.63 -2.01
C GLN A 709 -7.42 -29.11 -2.05
N ILE A 710 -8.33 -28.61 -2.89
CA ILE A 710 -8.67 -27.19 -3.01
C ILE A 710 -10.15 -27.03 -2.71
N ALA A 711 -10.47 -26.14 -1.77
CA ALA A 711 -11.84 -25.89 -1.36
C ALA A 711 -12.44 -24.67 -2.06
N GLU A 712 -11.65 -23.61 -2.20
CA GLU A 712 -12.06 -22.37 -2.84
C GLU A 712 -10.86 -21.63 -3.41
N HIS A 713 -11.04 -20.96 -4.55
CA HIS A 713 -9.99 -20.22 -5.25
C HIS A 713 -10.55 -18.94 -5.88
N ILE A 714 -9.92 -17.80 -5.60
CA ILE A 714 -10.42 -16.47 -6.00
C ILE A 714 -9.28 -15.64 -6.57
N CYS A 715 -9.46 -15.09 -7.78
CA CYS A 715 -8.42 -14.30 -8.47
C CYS A 715 -8.92 -12.91 -8.89
N TYR A 716 -8.08 -11.89 -8.69
CA TYR A 716 -8.37 -10.50 -9.05
C TYR A 716 -7.36 -9.95 -10.07
N THR A 717 -7.87 -9.45 -11.20
CA THR A 717 -7.08 -8.76 -12.24
C THR A 717 -6.78 -7.30 -11.88
N ARG A 718 -7.39 -6.82 -10.79
CA ARG A 718 -7.08 -5.55 -10.13
C ARG A 718 -6.38 -5.83 -8.80
N ARG A 719 -5.64 -4.83 -8.31
CA ARG A 719 -5.09 -4.87 -6.96
C ARG A 719 -6.18 -4.61 -5.93
N LEU A 720 -6.24 -5.44 -4.90
CA LEU A 720 -7.10 -5.23 -3.74
C LEU A 720 -6.43 -4.28 -2.73
N THR A 721 -7.24 -3.45 -2.10
CA THR A 721 -6.83 -2.70 -0.90
C THR A 721 -6.59 -3.64 0.27
N ASP A 722 -5.86 -3.21 1.30
CA ASP A 722 -5.67 -4.02 2.51
C ASP A 722 -7.00 -4.40 3.17
N ALA A 723 -8.00 -3.49 3.13
CA ALA A 723 -9.33 -3.76 3.66
C ALA A 723 -10.03 -4.89 2.89
N GLU A 724 -10.02 -4.84 1.55
CA GLU A 724 -10.58 -5.88 0.69
C GLU A 724 -9.87 -7.23 0.85
N ARG A 725 -8.54 -7.21 1.04
CA ARG A 725 -7.76 -8.42 1.32
C ARG A 725 -8.13 -9.02 2.68
N ARG A 726 -8.26 -8.19 3.72
CA ARG A 726 -8.70 -8.64 5.06
C ARG A 726 -10.12 -9.21 5.00
N GLN A 727 -11.05 -8.52 4.33
CA GLN A 727 -12.43 -8.97 4.12
C GLN A 727 -12.46 -10.35 3.43
N THR A 728 -11.76 -10.49 2.31
CA THR A 728 -11.70 -11.75 1.56
C THR A 728 -11.09 -12.87 2.41
N THR A 729 -10.04 -12.56 3.17
CA THR A 729 -9.41 -13.55 4.05
C THR A 729 -10.32 -13.93 5.23
N ALA A 730 -11.02 -12.96 5.83
CA ALA A 730 -11.96 -13.18 6.92
C ALA A 730 -13.15 -14.05 6.48
N TYR A 731 -13.72 -13.75 5.32
CA TYR A 731 -14.74 -14.58 4.68
C TYR A 731 -14.28 -16.03 4.55
N LEU A 732 -13.10 -16.27 3.95
CA LEU A 732 -12.57 -17.61 3.75
C LEU A 732 -12.27 -18.31 5.08
N MET A 733 -11.69 -17.61 6.06
CA MET A 733 -11.39 -18.21 7.36
C MET A 733 -12.65 -18.64 8.09
N LYS A 734 -13.69 -17.79 8.09
CA LYS A 734 -14.99 -18.09 8.69
C LYS A 734 -15.68 -19.26 7.98
N LYS A 735 -15.78 -19.21 6.65
CA LYS A 735 -16.44 -20.24 5.84
C LYS A 735 -15.82 -21.62 5.98
N TRP A 736 -14.49 -21.69 6.07
CA TRP A 736 -13.74 -22.95 6.07
C TRP A 736 -13.24 -23.37 7.45
N GLY A 737 -13.85 -22.84 8.52
CA GLY A 737 -13.63 -23.28 9.89
C GLY A 737 -12.21 -23.04 10.41
N ARG A 738 -11.60 -21.90 10.07
CA ARG A 738 -10.30 -21.43 10.59
C ARG A 738 -10.41 -20.35 11.67
N GLY A 739 -11.64 -20.09 12.13
CA GLY A 739 -11.94 -19.08 13.13
C GLY A 739 -12.00 -17.67 12.55
N GLU A 740 -11.99 -16.68 13.44
CA GLU A 740 -12.02 -15.27 13.07
C GLU A 740 -10.67 -14.80 12.52
N HIS A 741 -10.69 -13.85 11.59
CA HIS A 741 -9.47 -13.24 11.08
C HIS A 741 -8.67 -12.57 12.21
N PRO A 742 -7.32 -12.66 12.26
CA PRO A 742 -6.53 -12.10 13.36
C PRO A 742 -6.76 -10.60 13.63
N ASP A 743 -7.09 -9.83 12.58
CA ASP A 743 -7.39 -8.39 12.67
C ASP A 743 -8.80 -8.05 13.18
N THR A 744 -9.70 -9.02 13.42
CA THR A 744 -11.04 -8.72 14.02
C THR A 744 -10.93 -8.26 15.47
N ALA A 745 -9.83 -8.57 16.14
CA ALA A 745 -9.49 -8.05 17.46
C ALA A 745 -8.34 -7.04 17.38
N VAL A 746 -8.25 -6.17 18.39
CA VAL A 746 -7.07 -5.34 18.60
C VAL A 746 -5.96 -6.24 19.15
N SER A 747 -4.86 -6.39 18.42
CA SER A 747 -3.70 -7.16 18.92
C SER A 747 -3.10 -6.48 20.15
N GLY A 748 -2.78 -7.28 21.16
CA GLY A 748 -1.93 -6.84 22.27
C GLY A 748 -0.51 -6.53 21.78
N ILE A 749 0.20 -5.70 22.53
CA ILE A 749 1.58 -5.30 22.28
C ILE A 749 2.45 -5.95 23.36
N GLY A 750 3.63 -6.42 22.95
CA GLY A 750 4.61 -7.04 23.84
C GLY A 750 5.22 -6.04 24.84
N PRO A 751 6.29 -6.45 25.54
CA PRO A 751 7.00 -5.55 26.45
C PRO A 751 7.65 -4.39 25.69
N ILE A 752 7.62 -3.19 26.28
CA ILE A 752 8.31 -2.00 25.79
C ILE A 752 9.37 -1.59 26.80
N ASP A 753 10.64 -1.61 26.38
CA ASP A 753 11.76 -1.25 27.24
C ASP A 753 12.46 0.01 26.73
N PHE A 754 12.54 1.04 27.58
CA PHE A 754 13.22 2.30 27.29
C PHE A 754 14.67 2.27 27.79
N ALA A 755 15.61 2.68 26.95
CA ALA A 755 17.03 2.73 27.29
C ALA A 755 17.36 3.88 28.26
N THR A 756 18.54 3.83 28.87
CA THR A 756 19.04 4.87 29.80
C THR A 756 19.06 6.24 29.12
N GLY A 757 18.55 7.25 29.82
CA GLY A 757 18.44 8.62 29.32
C GLY A 757 17.29 8.87 28.34
N VAL A 758 16.47 7.87 28.04
CA VAL A 758 15.30 8.00 27.15
C VAL A 758 14.05 8.17 28.01
N THR A 759 13.35 9.30 27.84
CA THR A 759 12.06 9.51 28.51
C THR A 759 11.02 8.50 27.99
N PRO A 760 10.34 7.73 28.86
CA PRO A 760 9.28 6.82 28.43
C PRO A 760 8.08 7.59 27.86
N VAL A 761 7.95 7.66 26.53
CA VAL A 761 6.81 8.29 25.85
C VAL A 761 6.09 7.27 24.99
N VAL A 762 4.82 7.02 25.33
CA VAL A 762 3.95 6.08 24.60
C VAL A 762 2.65 6.77 24.17
N GLY A 763 2.43 6.85 22.87
CA GLY A 763 1.22 7.38 22.26
C GLY A 763 0.20 6.30 21.90
N THR A 764 -1.08 6.60 21.98
CA THR A 764 -2.10 5.79 21.27
C THR A 764 -3.33 6.60 20.90
N ASP A 765 -3.83 6.46 19.67
CA ASP A 765 -5.08 7.09 19.20
C ASP A 765 -6.27 6.13 19.16
N SER A 766 -6.00 4.83 19.31
CA SER A 766 -7.01 3.78 19.48
C SER A 766 -6.79 3.04 20.81
N PRO A 767 -7.77 2.29 21.33
CA PRO A 767 -7.53 1.41 22.48
C PRO A 767 -6.38 0.44 22.18
N ARG A 768 -5.40 0.33 23.09
CA ARG A 768 -4.27 -0.59 22.99
C ARG A 768 -3.91 -1.17 24.35
N THR A 769 -3.48 -2.43 24.36
CA THR A 769 -3.00 -3.13 25.55
C THR A 769 -1.53 -3.48 25.37
N VAL A 770 -0.68 -3.06 26.31
CA VAL A 770 0.75 -3.33 26.35
C VAL A 770 1.05 -4.25 27.54
N ALA A 771 1.83 -5.30 27.32
CA ALA A 771 2.15 -6.29 28.36
C ALA A 771 2.89 -5.66 29.54
N SER A 772 3.96 -4.91 29.28
CA SER A 772 4.70 -4.17 30.30
C SER A 772 5.44 -2.98 29.71
N ILE A 773 5.72 -1.97 30.53
CA ILE A 773 6.62 -0.87 30.17
C ILE A 773 7.71 -0.76 31.22
N THR A 774 8.96 -0.81 30.77
CA THR A 774 10.15 -0.73 31.62
C THR A 774 10.97 0.50 31.24
N SER A 775 11.47 1.21 32.24
CA SER A 775 12.55 2.19 32.07
C SER A 775 13.87 1.61 32.55
N ALA A 776 14.97 1.88 31.84
CA ALA A 776 16.31 1.61 32.37
C ALA A 776 16.71 2.62 33.47
N ASP A 777 16.15 3.83 33.44
CA ASP A 777 16.31 4.83 34.49
C ASP A 777 15.33 4.54 35.64
N GLU A 778 15.82 4.54 36.88
CA GLU A 778 15.00 4.44 38.08
C GLU A 778 14.10 5.68 38.25
N ASP A 779 12.93 5.50 38.86
CA ASP A 779 11.95 6.55 39.14
C ASP A 779 11.51 7.40 37.93
N ALA A 780 11.49 6.81 36.73
CA ALA A 780 11.11 7.51 35.52
C ALA A 780 9.62 7.94 35.51
N THR A 781 9.32 8.95 34.68
CA THR A 781 7.95 9.39 34.39
C THR A 781 7.50 8.86 33.04
N LEU A 782 6.41 8.07 33.01
CA LEU A 782 5.76 7.66 31.76
C LEU A 782 4.87 8.78 31.23
N VAL A 783 5.16 9.25 30.03
CA VAL A 783 4.32 10.22 29.29
C VAL A 783 3.40 9.47 28.34
N LYS A 784 2.10 9.58 28.58
CA LYS A 784 1.04 9.05 27.71
C LYS A 784 0.50 10.16 26.80
N THR A 785 0.54 9.94 25.48
CA THR A 785 0.01 10.86 24.45
C THR A 785 -1.05 10.17 23.56
N GLY A 786 -1.68 10.92 22.65
CA GLY A 786 -2.72 10.41 21.74
C GLY A 786 -4.09 10.24 22.41
N ALA A 787 -5.16 10.29 21.63
CA ALA A 787 -6.54 10.37 22.15
C ALA A 787 -7.11 9.05 22.71
N GLY A 788 -6.46 7.92 22.41
CA GLY A 788 -6.91 6.58 22.78
C GLY A 788 -6.57 6.17 24.20
N VAL A 789 -7.07 4.98 24.59
CA VAL A 789 -6.81 4.36 25.89
C VAL A 789 -5.59 3.45 25.81
N LEU A 790 -4.60 3.66 26.68
CA LEU A 790 -3.48 2.74 26.88
C LEU A 790 -3.73 1.91 28.13
N THR A 791 -3.86 0.60 27.97
CA THR A 791 -3.89 -0.37 29.08
C THR A 791 -2.53 -1.01 29.23
N VAL A 792 -1.94 -1.01 30.42
CA VAL A 792 -0.61 -1.56 30.69
C VAL A 792 -0.69 -2.64 31.76
N GLY A 793 -0.12 -3.82 31.46
CA GLY A 793 -0.07 -4.96 32.38
C GLY A 793 0.76 -4.64 33.62
N SER A 794 2.02 -4.25 33.46
CA SER A 794 2.91 -3.83 34.55
C SER A 794 3.83 -2.68 34.16
N LEU A 795 4.30 -1.93 35.16
CA LEU A 795 5.30 -0.89 35.00
C LEU A 795 6.53 -1.25 35.84
N ALA A 796 7.72 -1.01 35.31
CA ALA A 796 8.98 -1.25 36.02
C ALA A 796 9.88 -0.01 35.92
N ASN A 797 10.46 0.40 37.06
CA ASN A 797 11.27 1.62 37.21
C ASN A 797 10.54 2.92 36.82
N ILE A 798 9.21 2.92 36.89
CA ILE A 798 8.36 4.08 36.61
C ILE A 798 7.66 4.46 37.91
N ALA A 799 7.99 5.63 38.44
CA ALA A 799 7.41 6.14 39.68
C ALA A 799 6.31 7.17 39.42
N ALA A 800 6.25 7.75 38.22
CA ALA A 800 5.30 8.81 37.89
C ALA A 800 4.68 8.66 36.50
N VAL A 801 3.55 9.33 36.29
CA VAL A 801 2.83 9.36 35.01
C VAL A 801 2.37 10.78 34.65
N ASP A 802 2.51 11.10 33.36
CA ASP A 802 2.06 12.31 32.67
C ASP A 802 1.03 11.90 31.61
N VAL A 803 -0.26 12.13 31.85
CA VAL A 803 -1.30 11.79 30.86
C VAL A 803 -1.67 13.03 30.07
N ARG A 804 -1.02 13.23 28.91
CA ARG A 804 -1.20 14.42 28.05
C ARG A 804 -2.30 14.26 27.00
N GLY A 805 -2.82 13.06 26.84
CA GLY A 805 -3.94 12.77 25.95
C GLY A 805 -4.53 11.38 26.20
N GLY A 806 -5.84 11.25 25.98
CA GLY A 806 -6.58 10.01 26.17
C GLY A 806 -6.48 9.49 27.61
N ALA A 807 -6.60 8.18 27.79
CA ALA A 807 -6.61 7.56 29.11
C ALA A 807 -5.48 6.53 29.30
N LEU A 808 -5.10 6.31 30.56
CA LEU A 808 -4.15 5.30 31.02
C LEU A 808 -4.83 4.38 32.04
N THR A 809 -4.73 3.07 31.84
CA THR A 809 -5.15 2.04 32.80
C THR A 809 -3.98 1.12 33.12
N VAL A 810 -3.60 1.00 34.39
CA VAL A 810 -2.56 0.09 34.86
C VAL A 810 -3.23 -1.04 35.63
N THR A 811 -3.12 -2.27 35.12
CA THR A 811 -3.82 -3.44 35.70
C THR A 811 -3.02 -4.15 36.77
N GLY A 812 -1.69 -4.12 36.69
CA GLY A 812 -0.78 -4.66 37.70
C GLY A 812 -0.72 -3.77 38.93
N GLU A 813 -0.40 -4.36 40.08
CA GLU A 813 -0.33 -3.61 41.33
C GLU A 813 0.82 -2.59 41.31
N GLN A 814 0.50 -1.29 41.36
CA GLN A 814 1.49 -0.21 41.21
C GLN A 814 1.18 1.03 42.05
N ASN A 815 2.22 1.63 42.60
CA ASN A 815 2.15 2.94 43.24
C ASN A 815 2.73 3.99 42.30
N LEU A 816 1.93 4.99 41.94
CA LEU A 816 2.31 5.99 40.94
C LEU A 816 2.04 7.40 41.45
N ARG A 817 2.89 8.34 41.06
CA ARG A 817 2.65 9.77 41.20
C ARG A 817 2.07 10.33 39.89
N LEU A 818 0.97 11.06 39.97
CA LEU A 818 0.44 11.82 38.84
C LEU A 818 1.07 13.21 38.83
N ASP A 819 1.62 13.62 37.70
CA ASP A 819 2.32 14.91 37.53
C ASP A 819 1.53 15.85 36.60
N ALA A 820 0.95 15.33 35.53
CA ALA A 820 0.09 16.07 34.59
C ALA A 820 -1.13 15.26 34.12
N LEU A 821 -2.23 15.97 33.83
CA LEU A 821 -3.49 15.37 33.39
C LEU A 821 -4.23 16.19 32.32
N ALA A 822 -4.42 15.63 31.13
CA ALA A 822 -5.31 16.17 30.11
C ALA A 822 -6.74 15.62 30.28
N VAL A 823 -7.74 16.49 30.14
CA VAL A 823 -9.15 16.17 30.27
C VAL A 823 -9.89 16.57 28.99
N PRO A 824 -10.16 15.60 28.08
CA PRO A 824 -10.81 15.88 26.80
C PRO A 824 -12.32 16.10 26.97
N ALA A 825 -12.95 16.64 25.92
CA ALA A 825 -14.40 16.91 25.90
C ALA A 825 -15.24 15.64 26.17
N SER A 826 -14.76 14.47 25.78
CA SER A 826 -15.42 13.18 26.00
C SER A 826 -15.53 12.79 27.48
N GLN A 827 -14.65 13.30 28.35
CA GLN A 827 -14.70 13.02 29.79
C GLN A 827 -15.94 13.62 30.49
N PHE A 828 -16.59 14.58 29.85
CA PHE A 828 -17.77 15.25 30.40
C PHE A 828 -19.09 14.51 30.09
N ALA A 829 -19.04 13.43 29.31
CA ALA A 829 -20.19 12.58 29.04
C ALA A 829 -20.62 11.80 30.30
N GLU A 830 -21.91 11.50 30.41
CA GLU A 830 -22.44 10.69 31.50
C GLU A 830 -21.85 9.27 31.43
N GLY A 831 -21.36 8.77 32.57
CA GLY A 831 -20.76 7.43 32.66
C GLY A 831 -19.35 7.31 32.06
N ALA A 832 -18.69 8.41 31.67
CA ALA A 832 -17.34 8.37 31.13
C ALA A 832 -16.35 7.67 32.08
N ALA A 833 -15.53 6.77 31.54
CA ALA A 833 -14.43 6.14 32.25
C ALA A 833 -13.39 7.18 32.68
N PRO A 834 -12.67 6.97 33.81
CA PRO A 834 -11.62 7.89 34.24
C PRO A 834 -10.45 7.92 33.24
N GLN A 835 -9.79 9.08 33.13
CA GLN A 835 -8.56 9.23 32.33
C GLN A 835 -7.38 8.48 32.94
N VAL A 836 -7.35 8.27 34.26
CA VAL A 836 -6.30 7.50 34.93
C VAL A 836 -6.91 6.44 35.83
N LYS A 837 -6.55 5.18 35.61
CA LYS A 837 -6.92 4.07 36.50
C LYS A 837 -5.68 3.30 36.91
N VAL A 838 -5.45 3.15 38.22
CA VAL A 838 -4.28 2.44 38.76
C VAL A 838 -4.73 1.39 39.76
N ASN A 839 -4.33 0.15 39.55
CA ASN A 839 -4.50 -0.89 40.57
C ASN A 839 -3.43 -0.71 41.65
N GLY A 840 -3.64 0.16 42.64
CA GLY A 840 -2.65 0.45 43.69
C GLY A 840 -2.82 1.85 44.26
N THR A 841 -1.73 2.51 44.67
CA THR A 841 -1.80 3.86 45.24
C THR A 841 -1.51 4.92 44.20
N LEU A 842 -2.42 5.89 44.02
CA LEU A 842 -2.17 7.08 43.23
C LEU A 842 -1.87 8.27 44.15
N SER A 843 -0.67 8.81 44.04
CA SER A 843 -0.22 10.03 44.72
C SER A 843 -0.16 11.22 43.75
N PHE A 844 -0.02 12.45 44.25
CA PHE A 844 0.05 13.65 43.43
C PHE A 844 1.31 14.46 43.70
N ALA A 845 1.94 14.96 42.64
CA ALA A 845 3.02 15.92 42.75
C ALA A 845 2.59 17.16 43.57
N GLU A 846 3.55 17.77 44.28
CA GLU A 846 3.34 18.98 45.06
C GLU A 846 2.76 20.14 44.23
N LYS A 847 3.12 20.17 42.94
CA LYS A 847 2.58 21.03 41.89
C LYS A 847 2.37 20.17 40.64
N GLY A 848 1.20 20.24 40.05
CA GLY A 848 0.87 19.56 38.79
C GLY A 848 0.01 20.42 37.89
N THR A 849 -0.17 19.96 36.65
CA THR A 849 -0.94 20.68 35.62
C THR A 849 -2.13 19.87 35.15
N ILE A 850 -3.21 20.58 34.80
CA ILE A 850 -4.40 19.99 34.21
C ILE A 850 -4.75 20.77 32.95
N ASP A 851 -4.80 20.10 31.81
CA ASP A 851 -5.21 20.73 30.55
C ASP A 851 -6.63 20.29 30.20
N VAL A 852 -7.59 21.21 30.30
CA VAL A 852 -9.03 20.91 30.18
C VAL A 852 -9.56 21.42 28.84
N THR A 853 -10.16 20.54 28.05
CA THR A 853 -10.87 20.88 26.81
C THR A 853 -12.37 20.63 27.00
N PRO A 854 -13.14 21.61 27.51
CA PRO A 854 -14.57 21.42 27.76
C PRO A 854 -15.41 21.56 26.49
N PRO A 855 -16.63 20.97 26.44
CA PRO A 855 -17.61 21.27 25.39
C PRO A 855 -18.16 22.70 25.54
N ALA A 856 -18.64 23.26 24.43
CA ALA A 856 -19.15 24.64 24.28
C ALA A 856 -20.18 25.09 25.34
N ASN A 857 -20.97 24.16 25.88
CA ASN A 857 -22.06 24.45 26.83
C ASN A 857 -21.97 23.58 28.09
N LEU A 858 -20.77 23.45 28.66
CA LEU A 858 -20.58 22.64 29.85
C LEU A 858 -21.38 23.19 31.06
N ALA A 859 -22.33 22.41 31.56
CA ALA A 859 -23.04 22.69 32.80
C ALA A 859 -22.11 22.52 34.02
N TYR A 860 -22.42 23.18 35.14
CA TYR A 860 -21.69 22.92 36.39
C TYR A 860 -21.89 21.47 36.83
N GLY A 861 -20.81 20.85 37.30
CA GLY A 861 -20.81 19.42 37.55
C GLY A 861 -19.49 18.91 38.11
N SER A 862 -19.42 17.60 38.25
CA SER A 862 -18.27 16.89 38.80
C SER A 862 -18.09 15.58 38.03
N TRP A 863 -16.92 15.38 37.42
CA TRP A 863 -16.63 14.22 36.58
C TRP A 863 -15.45 13.45 37.14
N LYS A 864 -15.57 12.12 37.18
CA LYS A 864 -14.52 11.24 37.69
C LYS A 864 -13.39 11.19 36.65
N VAL A 865 -12.20 11.66 37.03
CA VAL A 865 -11.04 11.76 36.13
C VAL A 865 -9.92 10.79 36.48
N ALA A 866 -9.83 10.35 37.74
CA ALA A 866 -8.90 9.30 38.14
C ALA A 866 -9.50 8.37 39.19
N GLU A 867 -9.00 7.14 39.25
CA GLU A 867 -9.43 6.09 40.18
C GLU A 867 -8.24 5.19 40.55
N ALA A 868 -8.12 4.81 41.83
CA ALA A 868 -7.09 3.89 42.30
C ALA A 868 -7.58 3.05 43.49
N ASN A 869 -6.78 2.08 43.97
CA ASN A 869 -7.13 1.34 45.20
C ASN A 869 -6.96 2.20 46.46
N ALA A 870 -6.00 3.12 46.44
CA ALA A 870 -5.79 4.12 47.45
C ALA A 870 -5.34 5.44 46.82
N ILE A 871 -5.68 6.56 47.48
CA ILE A 871 -5.27 7.90 47.06
C ILE A 871 -4.43 8.52 48.18
N ASP A 872 -3.24 8.98 47.84
CA ASP A 872 -2.34 9.69 48.76
C ASP A 872 -2.02 11.11 48.25
N GLY A 873 -1.53 11.99 49.12
CA GLY A 873 -1.12 13.34 48.75
C GLY A 873 -2.27 14.24 48.27
N ALA A 874 -3.52 13.94 48.64
CA ALA A 874 -4.71 14.70 48.22
C ALA A 874 -4.63 16.21 48.57
N SER A 875 -3.88 16.56 49.61
CA SER A 875 -3.61 17.95 50.00
C SER A 875 -2.82 18.74 48.96
N ASN A 876 -2.09 18.08 48.07
CA ASN A 876 -1.30 18.69 46.99
C ASN A 876 -2.19 19.20 45.85
N LEU A 877 -3.38 18.61 45.64
CA LEU A 877 -4.31 18.99 44.57
C LEU A 877 -4.72 20.47 44.60
N LYS A 878 -4.63 21.14 45.76
CA LYS A 878 -4.88 22.59 45.89
C LYS A 878 -3.86 23.46 45.16
N ASN A 879 -2.67 22.92 44.88
CA ASN A 879 -1.57 23.59 44.21
C ASN A 879 -1.53 23.28 42.70
N TRP A 880 -2.47 22.48 42.19
CA TRP A 880 -2.55 22.12 40.79
C TRP A 880 -3.17 23.24 39.98
N THR A 881 -2.59 23.52 38.81
CA THR A 881 -3.03 24.62 37.94
C THR A 881 -3.78 24.06 36.73
N ALA A 882 -4.96 24.60 36.46
CA ALA A 882 -5.76 24.22 35.31
C ALA A 882 -5.61 25.22 34.15
N THR A 883 -5.15 24.74 33.00
CA THR A 883 -5.23 25.43 31.70
C THR A 883 -6.53 25.01 31.02
N VAL A 884 -7.30 25.97 30.48
CA VAL A 884 -8.58 25.68 29.83
C VAL A 884 -8.53 26.10 28.36
N HIS A 885 -8.78 25.14 27.47
CA HIS A 885 -8.84 25.32 26.03
C HIS A 885 -10.29 25.41 25.58
N MET A 886 -10.87 26.62 25.63
CA MET A 886 -12.25 26.86 25.17
C MET A 886 -12.34 26.81 23.64
N PRO A 887 -13.47 26.36 23.06
CA PRO A 887 -13.77 26.56 21.64
C PRO A 887 -13.69 28.05 21.25
N ALA A 888 -13.33 28.30 19.99
CA ALA A 888 -13.16 29.67 19.48
C ALA A 888 -14.42 30.53 19.70
N GLY A 889 -14.25 31.69 20.33
CA GLY A 889 -15.34 32.63 20.63
C GLY A 889 -15.95 32.49 22.02
N GLU A 890 -15.54 31.50 22.83
CA GLU A 890 -16.09 31.26 24.16
C GLU A 890 -15.13 31.62 25.31
N LYS A 891 -15.70 31.93 26.47
CA LYS A 891 -14.95 32.17 27.71
C LYS A 891 -15.47 31.25 28.81
N ALA A 892 -14.56 30.62 29.55
CA ALA A 892 -14.91 29.84 30.73
C ALA A 892 -15.59 30.74 31.77
N LYS A 893 -16.81 30.38 32.18
CA LYS A 893 -17.61 31.15 33.17
C LYS A 893 -17.36 30.70 34.61
N GLY A 894 -16.68 29.57 34.81
CA GLY A 894 -16.36 28.98 36.10
C GLY A 894 -14.87 28.65 36.27
N GLU A 895 -14.57 27.96 37.36
CA GLU A 895 -13.23 27.46 37.70
C GLU A 895 -13.25 25.93 37.79
N PHE A 896 -12.18 25.30 37.34
CA PHE A 896 -11.97 23.86 37.42
C PHE A 896 -11.09 23.52 38.64
N LYS A 897 -11.51 22.56 39.47
CA LYS A 897 -10.74 22.10 40.64
C LYS A 897 -10.81 20.58 40.79
N LEU A 898 -9.69 19.97 41.17
CA LEU A 898 -9.67 18.56 41.56
C LEU A 898 -10.10 18.37 43.02
N ARG A 899 -10.81 17.28 43.28
CA ARG A 899 -11.23 16.86 44.62
C ARG A 899 -11.20 15.34 44.73
N VAL A 900 -10.82 14.82 45.89
CA VAL A 900 -10.87 13.37 46.18
C VAL A 900 -12.20 13.03 46.84
N ARG A 901 -12.82 11.91 46.45
CA ARG A 901 -13.97 11.30 47.12
C ARG A 901 -13.77 9.79 47.16
N GLY A 902 -13.50 9.27 48.36
CA GLY A 902 -13.09 7.87 48.53
C GLY A 902 -11.83 7.59 47.70
N ASN A 903 -11.93 6.60 46.82
CA ASN A 903 -10.84 6.09 46.00
C ASN A 903 -10.76 6.72 44.59
N ALA A 904 -11.45 7.85 44.38
CA ALA A 904 -11.54 8.51 43.09
C ALA A 904 -11.26 10.01 43.19
N VAL A 905 -10.73 10.56 42.09
CA VAL A 905 -10.51 12.00 41.89
C VAL A 905 -11.55 12.51 40.91
N TYR A 906 -12.15 13.64 41.26
CA TYR A 906 -13.14 14.33 40.46
C TYR A 906 -12.65 15.71 40.03
N LEU A 907 -12.85 16.04 38.77
CA LEU A 907 -12.78 17.40 38.27
C LEU A 907 -14.13 18.07 38.48
N GLY A 908 -14.19 19.09 39.34
CA GLY A 908 -15.38 19.92 39.54
C GLY A 908 -15.30 21.21 38.72
N TYR A 909 -16.40 21.58 38.08
CA TYR A 909 -16.58 22.88 37.43
C TYR A 909 -17.66 23.67 38.18
N GLY A 910 -17.34 24.86 38.69
CA GLY A 910 -18.25 25.69 39.48
C GLY A 910 -18.02 27.19 39.34
N GLN A 911 -18.97 28.01 39.80
CA GLN A 911 -18.82 29.47 39.80
C GLN A 911 -17.65 29.93 40.69
N ARG A 912 -16.90 30.93 40.22
CA ARG A 912 -15.88 31.61 41.03
C ARG A 912 -16.53 32.25 42.26
N GLY A 913 -16.12 31.85 43.47
CA GLY A 913 -16.50 32.51 44.73
C GLY A 913 -17.71 31.95 45.49
N PHE A 914 -18.38 30.88 45.02
CA PHE A 914 -19.45 30.23 45.78
C PHE A 914 -18.97 28.93 46.44
N VAL A 915 -18.83 28.93 47.76
CA VAL A 915 -18.67 27.73 48.59
C VAL A 915 -19.96 27.54 49.38
N LEU A 916 -20.81 26.60 48.97
CA LEU A 916 -21.90 26.10 49.81
C LEU A 916 -21.40 24.85 50.53
N SER A 917 -21.03 24.98 51.80
CA SER A 917 -20.71 23.84 52.67
C SER A 917 -22.00 23.43 53.38
N ILE A 918 -22.64 22.35 52.93
CA ILE A 918 -23.69 21.67 53.70
C ILE A 918 -23.05 20.41 54.28
N ARG A 919 -23.00 20.33 55.62
CA ARG A 919 -22.50 19.17 56.35
C ARG A 919 -23.49 18.02 56.32
#